data_AF-A0A4Y2IUA5-F1
#
_entry.id   AF-A0A4Y2IUA5-F1
#
_cell.length_a   1.000
_cell.length_b   1.000
_cell.length_c   1.000
_cell.angle_alpha   90.00
_cell.angle_beta   90.00
_cell.angle_gamma   90.00
#
_symmetry.space_group_name_H-M   'P 1'
#
loop_
_entity.id
_entity.type
_entity.pdbx_description
1 polymer ?
#
loop_
_entity_poly.entity_id
_entity_poly.type
_entity_poly.pdbx_seq_one_letter_code
_entity_poly.pdbx_strand_id
1 'polypeptide(L)'
;MAPRSCKKIDESVISSGFLDSFDYVLTDCDGVLWMGNDAIPGSVETINTLKNMGKPVIYVTNNSTKSRDEYLKKCDTLGFPATMDTIVSTSYCAAAYLQSINFKKKVYVFGSTGIAAELDKANIPHLPIGPDPVADNWIQWLGEVKLDPEVGAVIVGFDHYVSYPKLTKAASYLKDPSNLFIATNRDEQFPTEGNLIIPGAGTFVTAVEVVSGRKATALGKPEKFMLDCIKTTHPDIDFSRCLMIGDRVKSGSLPTLKKLKPFAYLEISIYVALQTETGPLFVGVEWKFGEWRDKSFVLVIGQHSKLRVLLAILLKNCENLASIPSMSACAVATCPNYHRKTKGKGVIYHIFPVCPNRSKIWISKCKRQDHINVKYARICSDHFRPSDYMDDMKNRLLGLNQKKMLKPDAVPSVNLPLQDNGEDISSRSERKRSILREAKIRLKCLSPKKVCETPSMEPFTTPTNEKICSSCFGTQKENALLLERIRFLEKELEKTKEETKKNQRKKIKEMKTKAQIARILTENKSLKSEVKKLSKIEENFKNILTATQINAVIENKSKIKWTAEDISRHLIIRSISWRAYEYWRNQIGIPLPSASTLKRWCSKFSCRPGMLLDVLLVMQKTFHSKPEAERVCILSFDEMHIDRKICYDVSEDQILGPFSKVQLVLARGIMAGWKQPVFFNFDTTMTKHLLYEIIKKIEEKGLIVKAIVSDLAGSSTLWKELEITSENNIFIHPLNCRKIWAFADPPHYLKLLRNHFLDTGWF
;
A
#
# COMPACT_ATOMS: atom_id res chain seq x y z
N MET A 1 27.43 12.16 -6.65
CA MET A 1 27.49 10.77 -7.15
C MET A 1 26.10 10.17 -7.12
N ALA A 2 25.77 9.25 -8.04
CA ALA A 2 24.46 8.59 -8.07
C ALA A 2 24.36 7.47 -7.01
N PRO A 3 23.18 7.20 -6.43
CA PRO A 3 23.02 6.12 -5.45
C PRO A 3 23.22 4.75 -6.10
N ARG A 4 24.05 3.90 -5.48
CA ARG A 4 24.18 2.49 -5.87
C ARG A 4 22.89 1.74 -5.54
N SER A 5 22.48 0.84 -6.43
CA SER A 5 21.21 0.09 -6.33
C SER A 5 21.25 -0.97 -5.23
N CYS A 6 20.20 -1.05 -4.40
CA CYS A 6 19.94 -2.21 -3.56
C CYS A 6 19.75 -3.46 -4.43
N LYS A 7 20.27 -4.61 -4.00
CA LYS A 7 20.02 -5.91 -4.63
C LYS A 7 18.93 -6.65 -3.86
N LYS A 8 17.90 -7.09 -4.58
CA LYS A 8 16.96 -8.11 -4.10
C LYS A 8 17.70 -9.42 -3.84
N ILE A 9 17.40 -10.12 -2.75
CA ILE A 9 17.79 -11.54 -2.63
C ILE A 9 16.99 -12.35 -3.65
N ASP A 10 17.76 -13.10 -4.44
CA ASP A 10 17.33 -14.13 -5.35
C ASP A 10 18.30 -15.32 -5.23
N GLU A 11 18.09 -16.41 -5.95
CA GLU A 11 18.95 -17.60 -5.80
C GLU A 11 20.41 -17.32 -6.18
N SER A 12 20.70 -16.36 -7.07
CA SER A 12 22.08 -16.00 -7.40
C SER A 12 22.79 -15.36 -6.21
N VAL A 13 22.03 -14.59 -5.42
CA VAL A 13 22.50 -13.98 -4.18
C VAL A 13 22.67 -15.02 -3.07
N ILE A 14 21.70 -15.92 -2.88
CA ILE A 14 21.81 -17.00 -1.89
C ILE A 14 23.02 -17.88 -2.21
N SER A 15 23.15 -18.29 -3.47
CA SER A 15 24.30 -19.08 -3.98
C SER A 15 25.63 -18.36 -3.92
N SER A 16 25.64 -17.02 -3.75
CA SER A 16 26.87 -16.24 -3.54
C SER A 16 27.33 -16.17 -2.08
N GLY A 17 26.76 -17.00 -1.20
CA GLY A 17 27.17 -17.13 0.20
C GLY A 17 26.51 -16.12 1.14
N PHE A 18 25.31 -15.60 0.82
CA PHE A 18 24.64 -14.65 1.72
C PHE A 18 24.33 -15.28 3.09
N LEU A 19 23.78 -16.50 3.11
CA LEU A 19 23.38 -17.15 4.37
C LEU A 19 24.58 -17.54 5.24
N ASP A 20 25.79 -17.54 4.67
CA ASP A 20 27.07 -17.77 5.37
C ASP A 20 27.71 -16.46 5.87
N SER A 21 27.21 -15.31 5.41
CA SER A 21 27.74 -13.99 5.77
C SER A 21 27.34 -13.51 7.17
N PHE A 22 26.35 -14.15 7.80
CA PHE A 22 25.89 -13.92 9.18
C PHE A 22 25.69 -15.24 9.92
N ASP A 23 25.82 -15.21 11.24
CA ASP A 23 25.53 -16.34 12.13
C ASP A 23 24.27 -16.08 12.96
N TYR A 24 24.08 -14.84 13.42
CA TYR A 24 22.93 -14.42 14.22
C TYR A 24 21.96 -13.55 13.42
N VAL A 25 20.68 -13.60 13.80
CA VAL A 25 19.63 -12.73 13.26
C VAL A 25 19.04 -11.90 14.39
N LEU A 26 19.16 -10.58 14.30
CA LEU A 26 18.50 -9.62 15.19
C LEU A 26 17.24 -9.13 14.46
N THR A 27 16.05 -9.41 14.99
CA THR A 27 14.79 -9.02 14.33
C THR A 27 14.00 -8.02 15.17
N ASP A 28 13.52 -6.96 14.54
CA ASP A 28 12.41 -6.18 15.07
C ASP A 28 11.14 -7.04 15.14
N CYS A 29 10.14 -6.53 15.86
CA CYS A 29 8.98 -7.30 16.27
C CYS A 29 7.68 -6.71 15.72
N ASP A 30 7.25 -5.58 16.29
CA ASP A 30 6.04 -4.88 15.87
C ASP A 30 6.28 -4.22 14.51
N GLY A 31 5.52 -4.60 13.49
CA GLY A 31 5.76 -4.15 12.11
C GLY A 31 6.74 -5.00 11.29
N VAL A 32 7.27 -6.11 11.83
CA VAL A 32 8.14 -7.06 11.11
C VAL A 32 7.65 -8.50 11.26
N LEU A 33 7.42 -8.95 12.49
CA LEU A 33 6.92 -10.29 12.81
C LEU A 33 5.41 -10.32 13.05
N TRP A 34 4.85 -9.24 13.59
CA TRP A 34 3.43 -9.15 13.91
C TRP A 34 2.89 -7.73 13.82
N MET A 35 1.58 -7.62 13.63
CA MET A 35 0.81 -6.39 13.77
C MET A 35 -0.23 -6.61 14.87
N GLY A 36 -0.13 -5.86 15.97
CA GLY A 36 -1.01 -6.08 17.13
C GLY A 36 -0.84 -7.49 17.70
N ASN A 37 -1.88 -8.32 17.61
CA ASN A 37 -1.88 -9.71 18.07
C ASN A 37 -1.85 -10.74 16.92
N ASP A 38 -1.68 -10.31 15.68
CA ASP A 38 -1.65 -11.19 14.50
C ASP A 38 -0.24 -11.29 13.92
N ALA A 39 0.24 -12.50 13.63
CA ALA A 39 1.51 -12.71 12.94
C ALA A 39 1.45 -12.22 11.49
N ILE A 40 2.55 -11.62 11.00
CA ILE A 40 2.66 -11.19 9.61
C ILE A 40 2.83 -12.44 8.72
N PRO A 41 2.06 -12.61 7.63
CA PRO A 41 2.12 -13.82 6.79
C PRO A 41 3.54 -14.13 6.28
N GLY A 42 4.01 -15.36 6.51
CA GLY A 42 5.35 -15.82 6.12
C GLY A 42 6.44 -15.58 7.17
N SER A 43 6.22 -14.73 8.18
CA SER A 43 7.24 -14.40 9.18
C SER A 43 7.56 -15.59 10.10
N VAL A 44 6.55 -16.33 10.55
CA VAL A 44 6.70 -17.52 11.41
C VAL A 44 7.53 -18.59 10.70
N GLU A 45 7.19 -18.90 9.46
CA GLU A 45 7.88 -19.88 8.62
C GLU A 45 9.33 -19.46 8.37
N THR A 46 9.58 -18.16 8.17
CA THR A 46 10.93 -17.61 7.94
C THR A 46 11.82 -17.72 9.16
N ILE A 47 11.33 -17.30 10.32
CA ILE A 47 12.08 -17.37 11.58
C ILE A 47 12.37 -18.83 11.98
N ASN A 48 11.40 -19.73 11.81
CA ASN A 48 11.63 -21.15 12.04
C ASN A 48 12.63 -21.74 11.02
N THR A 49 12.59 -21.32 9.76
CA THR A 49 13.58 -21.76 8.75
C THR A 49 14.99 -21.29 9.11
N LEU A 50 15.18 -20.02 9.46
CA LEU A 50 16.49 -19.48 9.88
C LEU A 50 17.03 -20.21 11.12
N LYS A 51 16.18 -20.48 12.11
CA LYS A 51 16.54 -21.28 13.29
C LYS A 51 16.96 -22.71 12.91
N ASN A 52 16.21 -23.37 12.02
CA ASN A 52 16.53 -24.72 11.54
C ASN A 52 17.83 -24.77 10.70
N MET A 53 18.24 -23.64 10.10
CA MET A 53 19.54 -23.48 9.44
C MET A 53 20.69 -23.16 10.42
N GLY A 54 20.47 -23.28 11.73
CA GLY A 54 21.49 -23.02 12.75
C GLY A 54 21.82 -21.54 12.94
N LYS A 55 20.92 -20.62 12.55
CA LYS A 55 21.08 -19.18 12.77
C LYS A 55 20.21 -18.73 13.94
N PRO A 56 20.78 -18.45 15.14
CA PRO A 56 19.98 -18.04 16.29
C PRO A 56 19.29 -16.70 16.05
N VAL A 57 18.03 -16.59 16.50
CA VAL A 57 17.20 -15.40 16.31
C VAL A 57 16.99 -14.70 17.66
N ILE A 58 17.24 -13.39 17.68
CA ILE A 58 17.06 -12.51 18.84
C ILE A 58 16.01 -11.46 18.48
N TYR A 59 14.96 -11.39 19.28
CA TYR A 59 13.79 -10.52 19.15
C TYR A 59 14.05 -9.19 19.86
N VAL A 60 14.31 -8.14 19.10
CA VAL A 60 14.79 -6.84 19.58
C VAL A 60 13.73 -5.76 19.36
N THR A 61 13.01 -5.35 20.40
CA THR A 61 11.86 -4.43 20.28
C THR A 61 12.00 -3.13 21.07
N ASN A 62 11.60 -2.01 20.45
CA ASN A 62 11.50 -0.71 21.14
C ASN A 62 10.29 -0.60 22.06
N ASN A 63 9.33 -1.52 21.96
CA ASN A 63 8.06 -1.47 22.67
C ASN A 63 8.22 -1.91 24.15
N SER A 64 8.01 -0.96 25.07
CA SER A 64 8.10 -1.18 26.53
C SER A 64 6.77 -1.56 27.19
N THR A 65 5.72 -1.88 26.42
CA THR A 65 4.39 -2.20 26.99
C THR A 65 4.34 -3.53 27.72
N LYS A 66 5.24 -4.47 27.39
CA LYS A 66 5.26 -5.84 27.88
C LYS A 66 6.62 -6.19 28.49
N SER A 67 6.58 -7.06 29.48
CA SER A 67 7.72 -7.77 30.04
C SER A 67 8.23 -8.86 29.08
N ARG A 68 9.38 -9.45 29.37
CA ARG A 68 9.91 -10.56 28.57
C ARG A 68 9.03 -11.81 28.64
N ASP A 69 8.37 -12.09 29.77
CA ASP A 69 7.45 -13.24 29.88
C ASP A 69 6.20 -13.05 29.03
N GLU A 70 5.68 -11.82 28.95
CA GLU A 70 4.55 -11.49 28.07
C GLU A 70 4.93 -11.57 26.60
N TYR A 71 6.17 -11.19 26.24
CA TYR A 71 6.70 -11.40 24.90
C TYR A 71 6.95 -12.89 24.60
N LEU A 72 7.40 -13.68 25.58
CA LEU A 72 7.59 -15.13 25.44
C LEU A 72 6.25 -15.81 25.14
N LYS A 73 5.24 -15.57 26.00
CA LYS A 73 3.85 -16.04 25.81
C LYS A 73 3.28 -15.60 24.45
N LYS A 74 3.59 -14.38 24.00
CA LYS A 74 3.17 -13.88 22.67
C LYS A 74 3.87 -14.64 21.53
N CYS A 75 5.18 -14.88 21.65
CA CYS A 75 5.93 -15.65 20.67
C CYS A 75 5.39 -17.08 20.58
N ASP A 76 5.19 -17.75 21.71
CA ASP A 76 4.60 -19.09 21.79
C ASP A 76 3.21 -19.13 21.12
N THR A 77 2.34 -18.18 21.45
CA THR A 77 0.98 -18.06 20.88
C THR A 77 1.00 -17.88 19.36
N LEU A 78 2.02 -17.22 18.83
CA LEU A 78 2.17 -16.94 17.39
C LEU A 78 3.08 -17.94 16.65
N GLY A 79 3.66 -18.93 17.33
CA GLY A 79 4.55 -19.94 16.73
C GLY A 79 6.00 -19.46 16.51
N PHE A 80 6.42 -18.37 17.14
CA PHE A 80 7.81 -17.91 17.11
C PHE A 80 8.67 -18.60 18.18
N PRO A 81 9.79 -19.24 17.81
CA PRO A 81 10.59 -20.04 18.73
C PRO A 81 11.53 -19.19 19.62
N ALA A 82 10.97 -18.55 20.65
CA ALA A 82 11.68 -17.67 21.57
C ALA A 82 12.06 -18.34 22.92
N THR A 83 13.03 -17.73 23.60
CA THR A 83 13.40 -17.95 25.01
C THR A 83 13.69 -16.60 25.68
N MET A 84 13.77 -16.56 27.01
CA MET A 84 14.02 -15.33 27.78
C MET A 84 15.29 -14.56 27.35
N ASP A 85 16.34 -15.28 26.96
CA ASP A 85 17.63 -14.70 26.56
C ASP A 85 17.65 -14.20 25.11
N THR A 86 16.69 -14.66 24.29
CA THR A 86 16.48 -14.16 22.92
C THR A 86 15.56 -12.95 22.85
N ILE A 87 14.90 -12.53 23.95
CA ILE A 87 13.97 -11.39 23.93
C ILE A 87 14.64 -10.18 24.59
N VAL A 88 14.92 -9.15 23.79
CA VAL A 88 15.49 -7.89 24.25
C VAL A 88 14.51 -6.75 23.97
N SER A 89 13.70 -6.43 24.98
CA SER A 89 12.77 -5.30 24.99
C SER A 89 13.36 -4.09 25.73
N THR A 90 12.82 -2.90 25.47
CA THR A 90 13.22 -1.68 26.19
C THR A 90 12.75 -1.63 27.64
N SER A 91 11.72 -2.40 28.00
CA SER A 91 11.35 -2.68 29.40
C SER A 91 12.48 -3.41 30.13
N TYR A 92 13.01 -4.49 29.54
CA TYR A 92 14.16 -5.21 30.09
C TYR A 92 15.42 -4.33 30.14
N CYS A 93 15.72 -3.60 29.07
CA CYS A 93 16.89 -2.71 29.03
C CYS A 93 16.84 -1.66 30.16
N ALA A 94 15.66 -1.17 30.54
CA ALA A 94 15.52 -0.19 31.61
C ALA A 94 15.86 -0.78 33.00
N ALA A 95 15.43 -2.01 33.27
CA ALA A 95 15.81 -2.72 34.49
C ALA A 95 17.30 -3.09 34.49
N ALA A 96 17.81 -3.65 33.38
CA ALA A 96 19.21 -4.04 33.23
C ALA A 96 20.17 -2.85 33.37
N TYR A 97 19.80 -1.65 32.88
CA TYR A 97 20.57 -0.42 33.07
C TYR A 97 20.71 -0.08 34.55
N LEU A 98 19.61 -0.05 35.29
CA LEU A 98 19.62 0.25 36.73
C LEU A 98 20.36 -0.81 37.56
N GLN A 99 20.28 -2.09 37.18
CA GLN A 99 21.11 -3.14 37.77
C GLN A 99 22.60 -2.94 37.50
N SER A 100 22.99 -2.57 36.27
CA SER A 100 24.40 -2.40 35.88
C SER A 100 25.12 -1.28 36.65
N ILE A 101 24.37 -0.28 37.13
CA ILE A 101 24.88 0.81 37.97
C ILE A 101 24.60 0.58 39.48
N ASN A 102 24.17 -0.62 39.87
CA ASN A 102 23.84 -1.02 41.24
C ASN A 102 22.84 -0.07 41.95
N PHE A 103 21.84 0.42 41.23
CA PHE A 103 20.85 1.38 41.73
C PHE A 103 20.04 0.82 42.92
N LYS A 104 19.81 1.65 43.96
CA LYS A 104 19.14 1.24 45.22
C LYS A 104 17.91 2.06 45.62
N LYS A 105 17.69 3.22 44.98
CA LYS A 105 16.55 4.11 45.27
C LYS A 105 15.27 3.58 44.61
N LYS A 106 14.12 4.21 44.87
CA LYS A 106 12.87 3.94 44.15
C LYS A 106 12.89 4.52 42.74
N VAL A 107 12.15 3.89 41.84
CA VAL A 107 11.89 4.39 40.48
C VAL A 107 10.48 4.94 40.37
N TYR A 108 10.32 6.12 39.77
CA TYR A 108 9.03 6.59 39.27
C TYR A 108 8.87 6.21 37.80
N VAL A 109 7.83 5.42 37.48
CA VAL A 109 7.59 4.91 36.13
C VAL A 109 6.41 5.67 35.51
N PHE A 110 6.71 6.53 34.53
CA PHE A 110 5.72 7.08 33.61
C PHE A 110 5.67 6.16 32.39
N GLY A 111 4.92 5.06 32.51
CA GLY A 111 4.93 3.99 31.52
C GLY A 111 4.00 2.83 31.87
N SER A 112 3.97 1.83 30.97
CA SER A 112 3.11 0.65 31.06
C SER A 112 3.68 -0.47 31.96
N THR A 113 2.83 -1.45 32.27
CA THR A 113 3.09 -2.62 33.12
C THR A 113 4.36 -3.41 32.80
N GLY A 114 4.72 -3.52 31.52
CA GLY A 114 5.94 -4.22 31.10
C GLY A 114 7.24 -3.67 31.72
N ILE A 115 7.29 -2.38 32.07
CA ILE A 115 8.46 -1.78 32.74
C ILE A 115 8.50 -2.21 34.20
N ALA A 116 7.38 -2.05 34.92
CA ALA A 116 7.26 -2.45 36.33
C ALA A 116 7.63 -3.93 36.53
N ALA A 117 7.06 -4.83 35.72
CA ALA A 117 7.31 -6.26 35.82
C ALA A 117 8.77 -6.67 35.55
N GLU A 118 9.56 -5.91 34.79
CA GLU A 118 11.01 -6.17 34.66
C GLU A 118 11.81 -5.53 35.81
N LEU A 119 11.34 -4.43 36.42
CA LEU A 119 11.93 -3.87 37.65
C LEU A 119 11.71 -4.78 38.86
N ASP A 120 10.51 -5.35 39.00
CA ASP A 120 10.17 -6.32 40.05
C ASP A 120 11.10 -7.54 39.99
N LYS A 121 11.28 -8.15 38.81
CA LYS A 121 12.24 -9.24 38.60
C LYS A 121 13.69 -8.85 38.90
N ALA A 122 14.02 -7.59 38.66
CA ALA A 122 15.35 -7.05 38.96
C ALA A 122 15.54 -6.70 40.45
N ASN A 123 14.50 -6.85 41.28
CA ASN A 123 14.43 -6.42 42.68
C ASN A 123 14.71 -4.90 42.84
N ILE A 124 14.28 -4.10 41.87
CA ILE A 124 14.38 -2.64 41.91
C ILE A 124 13.04 -2.07 42.37
N PRO A 125 12.97 -1.40 43.55
CA PRO A 125 11.71 -0.89 44.05
C PRO A 125 11.21 0.26 43.16
N HIS A 126 9.90 0.30 42.91
CA HIS A 126 9.28 1.36 42.13
C HIS A 126 7.95 1.80 42.75
N LEU A 127 7.50 3.01 42.40
CA LEU A 127 6.18 3.49 42.80
C LEU A 127 5.07 2.79 42.00
N PRO A 128 3.84 2.68 42.55
CA PRO A 128 2.71 2.07 41.84
C PRO A 128 2.44 2.74 40.47
N ILE A 129 2.09 1.91 39.50
CA ILE A 129 1.72 2.32 38.14
C ILE A 129 0.22 2.15 37.92
N GLY A 130 -0.34 2.90 36.96
CA GLY A 130 -1.77 2.90 36.66
C GLY A 130 -2.28 4.30 36.33
N PRO A 131 -3.59 4.55 36.35
CA PRO A 131 -4.15 5.90 36.19
C PRO A 131 -3.80 6.80 37.39
N ASP A 132 -3.51 8.06 37.09
CA ASP A 132 -3.26 9.14 38.05
C ASP A 132 -4.13 10.32 37.62
N PRO A 133 -5.45 10.29 37.90
CA PRO A 133 -6.41 11.27 37.42
C PRO A 133 -6.27 12.61 38.16
N VAL A 134 -6.61 13.71 37.49
CA VAL A 134 -6.77 15.01 38.14
C VAL A 134 -8.08 14.97 38.93
N ALA A 135 -8.06 15.41 40.20
CA ALA A 135 -9.30 15.74 40.90
C ALA A 135 -9.97 16.95 40.23
N ASP A 136 -11.29 17.11 40.37
CA ASP A 136 -12.05 18.15 39.66
C ASP A 136 -11.50 19.58 39.87
N ASN A 137 -10.81 19.81 40.99
CA ASN A 137 -10.02 21.01 41.25
C ASN A 137 -8.50 20.72 41.20
N TRP A 138 -7.85 21.09 40.08
CA TRP A 138 -6.41 20.92 39.89
C TRP A 138 -5.53 21.74 40.86
N ILE A 139 -6.04 22.85 41.41
CA ILE A 139 -5.33 23.67 42.40
C ILE A 139 -5.28 22.96 43.75
N GLN A 140 -6.40 22.35 44.16
CA GLN A 140 -6.44 21.51 45.35
C GLN A 140 -5.49 20.32 45.20
N TRP A 141 -5.57 19.61 44.05
CA TRP A 141 -4.67 18.50 43.76
C TRP A 141 -3.20 18.92 43.89
N LEU A 142 -2.79 20.08 43.35
CA LEU A 142 -1.44 20.62 43.49
C LEU A 142 -1.00 20.84 44.95
N GLY A 143 -1.91 21.29 45.82
CA GLY A 143 -1.64 21.45 47.26
C GLY A 143 -1.48 20.13 48.02
N GLU A 144 -2.01 19.03 47.47
CA GLU A 144 -1.98 17.69 48.07
C GLU A 144 -0.85 16.79 47.52
N VAL A 145 -0.18 17.18 46.42
CA VAL A 145 0.91 16.37 45.83
C VAL A 145 2.09 16.23 46.80
N LYS A 146 2.26 15.01 47.31
CA LYS A 146 3.47 14.59 48.02
C LYS A 146 4.34 13.75 47.11
N LEU A 147 5.62 14.09 47.05
CA LEU A 147 6.66 13.34 46.34
C LEU A 147 7.36 12.40 47.33
N ASP A 148 7.66 11.18 46.92
CA ASP A 148 8.42 10.23 47.72
C ASP A 148 9.93 10.57 47.63
N PRO A 149 10.60 10.97 48.74
CA PRO A 149 12.00 11.38 48.73
C PRO A 149 12.97 10.23 48.42
N GLU A 150 12.53 8.97 48.48
CA GLU A 150 13.35 7.81 48.11
C GLU A 150 13.43 7.60 46.60
N VAL A 151 12.68 8.35 45.78
CA VAL A 151 12.78 8.27 44.30
C VAL A 151 14.13 8.81 43.82
N GLY A 152 14.85 7.97 43.08
CA GLY A 152 16.17 8.24 42.51
C GLY A 152 16.22 8.23 40.98
N ALA A 153 15.14 7.84 40.33
CA ALA A 153 15.09 7.70 38.87
C ALA A 153 13.67 7.90 38.35
N VAL A 154 13.56 8.51 37.17
CA VAL A 154 12.32 8.60 36.39
C VAL A 154 12.53 7.86 35.07
N ILE A 155 11.73 6.82 34.84
CA ILE A 155 11.67 6.11 33.55
C ILE A 155 10.42 6.57 32.81
N VAL A 156 10.60 7.04 31.57
CA VAL A 156 9.50 7.41 30.68
C VAL A 156 9.43 6.43 29.51
N GLY A 157 8.26 5.84 29.31
CA GLY A 157 7.93 4.94 28.20
C GLY A 157 6.54 5.22 27.65
N PHE A 158 5.98 4.29 26.87
CA PHE A 158 4.58 4.43 26.46
C PHE A 158 3.65 4.20 27.65
N ASP A 159 2.72 5.13 27.85
CA ASP A 159 1.71 5.11 28.90
C ASP A 159 0.35 5.48 28.31
N HIS A 160 -0.59 4.54 28.32
CA HIS A 160 -1.97 4.80 27.87
C HIS A 160 -2.80 5.54 28.93
N TYR A 161 -2.30 5.66 30.16
CA TYR A 161 -2.81 6.49 31.23
C TYR A 161 -1.99 7.78 31.38
N VAL A 162 -1.52 8.37 30.28
CA VAL A 162 -0.88 9.69 30.28
C VAL A 162 -1.82 10.73 30.90
N SER A 163 -1.32 11.48 31.88
CA SER A 163 -2.08 12.51 32.58
C SER A 163 -1.18 13.68 33.01
N TYR A 164 -1.80 14.84 33.27
CA TYR A 164 -1.08 16.00 33.82
C TYR A 164 -0.39 15.69 35.17
N PRO A 165 -1.02 14.95 36.11
CA PRO A 165 -0.39 14.46 37.33
C PRO A 165 0.93 13.73 37.11
N LYS A 166 0.98 12.82 36.14
CA LYS A 166 2.23 12.09 35.82
C LYS A 166 3.31 12.99 35.26
N LEU A 167 2.94 13.90 34.36
CA LEU A 167 3.87 14.86 33.78
C LEU A 167 4.46 15.76 34.89
N THR A 168 3.63 16.28 35.78
CA THR A 168 4.02 17.13 36.92
C THR A 168 4.89 16.38 37.93
N LYS A 169 4.52 15.14 38.32
CA LYS A 169 5.33 14.30 39.22
C LYS A 169 6.67 13.95 38.60
N ALA A 170 6.71 13.51 37.34
CA ALA A 170 7.95 13.23 36.61
C ALA A 170 8.88 14.46 36.57
N ALA A 171 8.33 15.63 36.21
CA ALA A 171 9.09 16.88 36.18
C ALA A 171 9.65 17.25 37.56
N SER A 172 8.85 17.07 38.61
CA SER A 172 9.21 17.46 39.98
C SER A 172 10.26 16.52 40.60
N TYR A 173 10.18 15.21 40.34
CA TYR A 173 11.26 14.28 40.69
C TYR A 173 12.57 14.59 39.94
N LEU A 174 12.48 15.07 38.70
CA LEU A 174 13.64 15.46 37.89
C LEU A 174 14.24 16.82 38.26
N LYS A 175 13.61 17.60 39.15
CA LYS A 175 14.16 18.84 39.70
C LYS A 175 15.45 18.59 40.51
N ASP A 176 15.55 17.43 41.15
CA ASP A 176 16.82 16.96 41.73
C ASP A 176 17.73 16.48 40.58
N PRO A 177 18.90 17.12 40.35
CA PRO A 177 19.80 16.73 39.27
C PRO A 177 20.45 15.36 39.48
N SER A 178 20.51 14.86 40.73
CA SER A 178 21.03 13.52 41.04
C SER A 178 20.09 12.40 40.60
N ASN A 179 18.80 12.69 40.42
CA ASN A 179 17.83 11.72 39.94
C ASN A 179 18.03 11.42 38.46
N LEU A 180 18.07 10.14 38.10
CA LEU A 180 18.28 9.67 36.73
C LEU A 180 17.05 9.95 35.85
N PHE A 181 17.28 10.36 34.60
CA PHE A 181 16.22 10.53 33.60
C PHE A 181 16.43 9.54 32.46
N ILE A 182 15.53 8.55 32.35
CA ILE A 182 15.66 7.42 31.44
C ILE A 182 14.47 7.41 30.48
N ALA A 183 14.72 7.19 29.19
CA ALA A 183 13.71 6.97 28.16
C ALA A 183 13.80 5.55 27.62
N THR A 184 12.68 4.82 27.56
CA THR A 184 12.68 3.46 27.00
C THR A 184 12.97 3.48 25.50
N ASN A 185 12.36 4.39 24.74
CA ASN A 185 12.68 4.68 23.34
C ASN A 185 12.32 6.15 22.98
N ARG A 186 12.67 6.58 21.76
CA ARG A 186 12.33 7.90 21.20
C ARG A 186 11.45 7.79 19.93
N ASP A 187 10.53 6.84 19.91
CA ASP A 187 9.57 6.69 18.82
C ASP A 187 8.33 7.56 19.05
N GLU A 188 8.10 8.48 18.11
CA GLU A 188 7.06 9.51 18.17
C GLU A 188 5.65 8.94 18.03
N GLN A 189 5.49 7.80 17.34
CA GLN A 189 4.19 7.22 16.99
C GLN A 189 4.25 5.70 16.93
N PHE A 190 3.19 5.05 17.44
CA PHE A 190 2.98 3.61 17.25
C PHE A 190 2.55 3.31 15.80
N PRO A 191 3.00 2.19 15.20
CA PRO A 191 2.42 1.70 13.95
C PRO A 191 0.97 1.26 14.18
N THR A 192 0.03 1.88 13.47
CA THR A 192 -1.41 1.59 13.56
C THR A 192 -2.03 1.41 12.17
N GLU A 193 -3.04 0.56 12.07
CA GLU A 193 -3.91 0.50 10.89
C GLU A 193 -5.13 1.39 11.11
N GLY A 194 -5.29 2.44 10.28
CA GLY A 194 -6.47 3.32 10.28
C GLY A 194 -6.13 4.80 10.13
N ASN A 195 -7.08 5.66 10.48
CA ASN A 195 -6.95 7.13 10.44
C ASN A 195 -6.50 7.74 11.77
N LEU A 196 -6.16 6.92 12.77
CA LEU A 196 -5.77 7.36 14.11
C LEU A 196 -4.25 7.30 14.28
N ILE A 197 -3.65 8.46 14.54
CA ILE A 197 -2.25 8.58 14.96
C ILE A 197 -2.20 8.34 16.47
N ILE A 198 -1.49 7.31 16.91
CA ILE A 198 -1.28 7.01 18.34
C ILE A 198 0.09 7.53 18.78
N PRO A 199 0.16 8.42 19.80
CA PRO A 199 1.42 8.90 20.36
C PRO A 199 2.32 7.76 20.83
N GLY A 200 3.60 7.84 20.48
CA GLY A 200 4.62 6.91 20.96
C GLY A 200 5.30 7.38 22.24
N ALA A 201 6.19 6.56 22.80
CA ALA A 201 6.93 6.92 24.01
C ALA A 201 7.75 8.22 23.82
N GLY A 202 8.26 8.46 22.61
CA GLY A 202 8.97 9.69 22.26
C GLY A 202 8.14 10.97 22.47
N THR A 203 6.81 10.92 22.33
CA THR A 203 5.93 12.06 22.65
C THR A 203 5.95 12.37 24.14
N PHE A 204 5.82 11.35 24.99
CA PHE A 204 5.82 11.51 26.45
C PHE A 204 7.20 11.90 26.98
N VAL A 205 8.27 11.28 26.46
CA VAL A 205 9.66 11.68 26.74
C VAL A 205 9.87 13.15 26.41
N THR A 206 9.46 13.60 25.21
CA THR A 206 9.61 15.01 24.81
C THR A 206 8.82 15.94 25.71
N ALA A 207 7.60 15.58 26.12
CA ALA A 207 6.81 16.37 27.06
C ALA A 207 7.53 16.55 28.41
N VAL A 208 8.07 15.45 28.98
CA VAL A 208 8.83 15.48 30.25
C VAL A 208 10.14 16.26 30.09
N GLU A 209 10.86 16.12 28.97
CA GLU A 209 12.08 16.90 28.69
C GLU A 209 11.80 18.41 28.63
N VAL A 210 10.69 18.83 28.00
CA VAL A 210 10.31 20.25 27.89
C VAL A 210 9.99 20.85 29.26
N VAL A 211 9.19 20.19 30.09
CA VAL A 211 8.79 20.74 31.40
C VAL A 211 9.89 20.64 32.46
N SER A 212 10.76 19.63 32.39
CA SER A 212 11.88 19.47 33.35
C SER A 212 13.15 20.25 32.96
N GLY A 213 13.26 20.68 31.70
CA GLY A 213 14.48 21.27 31.15
C GLY A 213 15.66 20.30 31.01
N ARG A 214 15.47 19.00 31.33
CA ARG A 214 16.50 17.97 31.29
C ARG A 214 16.34 17.08 30.05
N LYS A 215 17.41 16.38 29.67
CA LYS A 215 17.40 15.40 28.57
C LYS A 215 17.46 13.98 29.11
N ALA A 216 16.67 13.08 28.52
CA ALA A 216 16.62 11.68 28.93
C ALA A 216 17.73 10.85 28.27
N THR A 217 18.34 9.94 29.02
CA THR A 217 19.18 8.87 28.46
C THR A 217 18.26 7.81 27.84
N ALA A 218 18.31 7.65 26.52
CA ALA A 218 17.54 6.62 25.83
C ALA A 218 18.27 5.26 25.90
N LEU A 219 17.51 4.16 25.96
CA LEU A 219 18.06 2.80 26.07
C LEU A 219 17.73 1.90 24.87
N GLY A 220 16.61 2.12 24.18
CA GLY A 220 16.20 1.35 23.00
C GLY A 220 16.95 1.70 21.72
N LYS A 221 16.64 0.99 20.62
CA LYS A 221 17.22 1.25 19.29
C LYS A 221 17.05 2.74 18.94
N PRO A 222 18.11 3.43 18.50
CA PRO A 222 19.39 2.89 18.03
C PRO A 222 20.54 2.97 19.04
N GLU A 223 20.25 3.08 20.33
CA GLU A 223 21.25 3.33 21.37
C GLU A 223 22.11 2.09 21.64
N LYS A 224 23.40 2.33 21.96
CA LYS A 224 24.38 1.26 22.18
C LYS A 224 23.95 0.30 23.30
N PHE A 225 23.27 0.80 24.33
CA PHE A 225 22.95 0.03 25.53
C PHE A 225 22.10 -1.22 25.24
N MET A 226 21.23 -1.19 24.22
CA MET A 226 20.49 -2.38 23.81
C MET A 226 21.38 -3.47 23.19
N LEU A 227 22.47 -3.08 22.49
CA LEU A 227 23.48 -4.03 22.01
C LEU A 227 24.32 -4.57 23.18
N ASP A 228 24.62 -3.74 24.17
CA ASP A 228 25.29 -4.19 25.40
C ASP A 228 24.41 -5.22 26.16
N CYS A 229 23.09 -5.02 26.22
CA CYS A 229 22.15 -6.02 26.76
C CYS A 229 22.16 -7.35 25.99
N ILE A 230 22.17 -7.31 24.65
CA ILE A 230 22.30 -8.51 23.81
C ILE A 230 23.63 -9.24 24.10
N LYS A 231 24.73 -8.49 24.28
CA LYS A 231 26.03 -9.07 24.57
C LYS A 231 26.13 -9.67 25.98
N THR A 232 25.34 -9.19 26.95
CA THR A 232 25.24 -9.81 28.27
C THR A 232 24.57 -11.19 28.20
N THR A 233 23.54 -11.39 27.38
CA THR A 233 22.88 -12.70 27.22
C THR A 233 23.53 -13.60 26.18
N HIS A 234 24.28 -13.03 25.21
CA HIS A 234 25.05 -13.77 24.20
C HIS A 234 26.50 -13.26 24.17
N PRO A 235 27.38 -13.68 25.11
CA PRO A 235 28.75 -13.14 25.23
C PRO A 235 29.60 -13.29 23.96
N ASP A 236 29.42 -14.40 23.25
CA ASP A 236 30.15 -14.78 22.04
C ASP A 236 29.63 -14.12 20.75
N ILE A 237 28.62 -13.24 20.85
CA ILE A 237 28.01 -12.62 19.67
C ILE A 237 28.98 -11.66 18.95
N ASP A 238 29.36 -12.01 17.72
CA ASP A 238 30.01 -11.08 16.81
C ASP A 238 28.96 -10.28 16.04
N PHE A 239 28.77 -9.03 16.46
CA PHE A 239 27.94 -8.06 15.75
C PHE A 239 28.36 -7.83 14.28
N SER A 240 29.61 -8.11 13.91
CA SER A 240 30.08 -8.06 12.51
C SER A 240 29.64 -9.27 11.65
N ARG A 241 28.96 -10.23 12.28
CA ARG A 241 28.27 -11.38 11.66
C ARG A 241 26.80 -11.49 12.12
N CYS A 242 26.14 -10.37 12.41
CA CYS A 242 24.72 -10.26 12.75
C CYS A 242 23.89 -9.65 11.60
N LEU A 243 22.85 -10.35 11.18
CA LEU A 243 21.81 -9.82 10.28
C LEU A 243 20.73 -9.09 11.09
N MET A 244 20.65 -7.76 10.97
CA MET A 244 19.48 -7.03 11.46
C MET A 244 18.31 -7.13 10.45
N ILE A 245 17.08 -7.23 10.94
CA ILE A 245 15.82 -7.12 10.20
C ILE A 245 14.93 -6.12 10.95
N GLY A 246 14.41 -5.08 10.28
CA GLY A 246 13.63 -4.01 10.95
C GLY A 246 12.83 -3.15 9.96
N ASP A 247 11.68 -2.58 10.36
CA ASP A 247 10.74 -1.84 9.50
C ASP A 247 11.03 -0.33 9.35
N ARG A 248 11.91 0.23 10.22
CA ARG A 248 12.21 1.67 10.30
C ARG A 248 13.71 1.99 10.38
N VAL A 249 14.20 2.86 9.48
CA VAL A 249 15.51 3.52 9.60
C VAL A 249 15.32 5.03 9.80
N LYS A 250 15.73 5.54 10.97
CA LYS A 250 15.82 6.98 11.25
C LYS A 250 17.24 7.47 10.92
N SER A 251 17.38 8.68 10.39
CA SER A 251 18.70 9.20 9.96
C SER A 251 19.81 9.10 11.04
N GLY A 252 19.45 9.32 12.31
CA GLY A 252 20.37 9.19 13.45
C GLY A 252 20.72 7.75 13.88
N SER A 253 20.02 6.71 13.38
CA SER A 253 20.31 5.32 13.76
C SER A 253 21.48 4.70 13.00
N LEU A 254 21.83 5.24 11.84
CA LEU A 254 22.84 4.64 10.97
C LEU A 254 24.20 4.43 11.68
N PRO A 255 24.79 5.39 12.43
CA PRO A 255 26.13 5.22 13.03
C PRO A 255 26.28 3.97 13.92
N THR A 256 25.31 3.68 14.79
CA THR A 256 25.33 2.47 15.63
C THR A 256 25.11 1.22 14.80
N LEU A 257 24.16 1.25 13.88
CA LEU A 257 23.84 0.13 13.00
C LEU A 257 24.96 -0.17 11.98
N LYS A 258 25.88 0.77 11.68
CA LYS A 258 27.09 0.52 10.84
C LYS A 258 28.06 -0.48 11.45
N LYS A 259 27.98 -0.73 12.75
CA LYS A 259 28.79 -1.75 13.44
C LYS A 259 28.24 -3.16 13.24
N LEU A 260 26.96 -3.28 12.84
CA LEU A 260 26.35 -4.53 12.44
C LEU A 260 26.71 -4.80 10.98
N LYS A 261 27.31 -5.96 10.71
CA LYS A 261 27.42 -6.53 9.38
C LYS A 261 26.91 -7.96 9.44
N PRO A 262 26.33 -8.51 8.36
CA PRO A 262 25.73 -7.83 7.22
C PRO A 262 24.40 -7.18 7.65
N PHE A 263 24.24 -5.87 7.46
CA PHE A 263 23.02 -5.16 7.84
C PHE A 263 21.95 -5.26 6.75
N ALA A 264 20.72 -5.68 7.10
CA ALA A 264 19.56 -5.61 6.22
C ALA A 264 18.45 -4.72 6.80
N TYR A 265 17.54 -4.31 5.93
CA TYR A 265 16.43 -3.40 6.23
C TYR A 265 15.17 -3.85 5.49
N LEU A 266 14.02 -3.72 6.15
CA LEU A 266 12.70 -4.10 5.64
C LEU A 266 11.79 -2.86 5.64
N GLU A 267 10.83 -2.78 4.72
CA GLU A 267 9.72 -1.83 4.79
C GLU A 267 8.50 -2.50 4.14
N ILE A 268 7.38 -2.63 4.86
CA ILE A 268 6.35 -3.65 4.57
C ILE A 268 5.24 -3.20 3.60
N SER A 269 5.12 -3.88 2.43
CA SER A 269 3.94 -3.96 1.51
C SER A 269 4.19 -4.94 0.35
N ILE A 270 3.28 -5.89 0.06
CA ILE A 270 3.72 -7.32 0.10
C ILE A 270 2.65 -8.30 -0.56
N TYR A 271 2.92 -9.51 -1.13
CA TYR A 271 1.92 -10.57 -1.57
C TYR A 271 2.30 -12.10 -1.43
N VAL A 272 1.35 -13.02 -1.06
CA VAL A 272 1.48 -14.53 -0.88
C VAL A 272 0.57 -15.42 -1.80
N ALA A 273 1.08 -16.59 -2.28
CA ALA A 273 0.33 -17.78 -2.77
C ALA A 273 1.22 -19.06 -2.94
N LEU A 274 0.64 -20.26 -3.11
CA LEU A 274 1.26 -21.61 -3.08
C LEU A 274 1.11 -22.36 -4.46
N GLN A 275 1.68 -23.54 -4.81
CA GLN A 275 2.47 -24.61 -4.14
C GLN A 275 3.17 -25.56 -5.18
N THR A 276 4.20 -26.34 -4.75
CA THR A 276 4.78 -27.61 -5.34
C THR A 276 5.20 -27.67 -6.84
N GLU A 277 6.02 -28.61 -7.36
CA GLU A 277 6.53 -29.90 -6.83
C GLU A 277 7.98 -30.27 -7.25
N THR A 278 8.63 -29.55 -8.19
CA THR A 278 9.88 -30.04 -8.86
C THR A 278 10.93 -28.97 -9.24
N GLY A 279 11.13 -27.91 -8.46
CA GLY A 279 12.17 -26.93 -8.79
C GLY A 279 12.06 -25.60 -8.05
N PRO A 280 13.04 -24.69 -8.23
CA PRO A 280 13.42 -23.75 -7.17
C PRO A 280 12.63 -22.43 -7.18
N LEU A 281 12.95 -21.55 -6.23
CA LEU A 281 12.03 -20.65 -5.53
C LEU A 281 12.41 -19.17 -5.68
N PHE A 282 11.94 -18.49 -6.73
CA PHE A 282 12.19 -17.05 -6.97
C PHE A 282 10.93 -16.15 -6.86
N VAL A 283 10.84 -15.25 -5.85
CA VAL A 283 9.97 -14.03 -5.85
C VAL A 283 10.62 -12.89 -5.02
N GLY A 284 10.22 -11.61 -5.18
CA GLY A 284 10.66 -10.47 -4.33
C GLY A 284 10.55 -9.09 -5.00
N VAL A 285 10.57 -7.98 -4.22
CA VAL A 285 10.27 -6.55 -4.59
C VAL A 285 11.17 -5.54 -3.77
N GLU A 286 11.05 -4.20 -3.94
CA GLU A 286 12.02 -3.10 -3.64
C GLU A 286 11.34 -1.79 -3.14
N TRP A 287 12.01 -0.86 -2.39
CA TRP A 287 12.05 0.65 -2.53
C TRP A 287 13.11 1.35 -1.58
N LYS A 288 13.31 2.70 -1.69
CA LYS A 288 14.52 3.53 -1.31
C LYS A 288 14.53 4.09 0.15
N PHE A 289 15.61 4.47 0.85
CA PHE A 289 16.89 5.16 0.49
C PHE A 289 18.05 4.93 1.53
N GLY A 290 19.34 5.00 1.12
CA GLY A 290 20.51 5.20 2.02
C GLY A 290 21.88 4.75 1.46
N GLU A 291 22.97 5.51 1.67
CA GLU A 291 24.34 5.19 1.17
C GLU A 291 25.08 4.09 1.97
N TRP A 292 25.59 3.05 1.30
CA TRP A 292 26.46 2.03 1.93
C TRP A 292 27.56 1.45 1.04
N ARG A 293 28.67 1.06 1.69
CA ARG A 293 29.80 0.30 1.11
C ARG A 293 29.69 -1.19 1.48
N ASP A 294 30.12 -2.02 0.54
CA ASP A 294 30.48 -3.45 0.62
C ASP A 294 29.43 -4.52 1.00
N LYS A 295 29.30 -5.49 0.07
CA LYS A 295 28.90 -6.90 0.25
C LYS A 295 27.89 -7.22 1.37
N SER A 296 26.67 -6.65 1.28
CA SER A 296 25.52 -7.03 2.11
C SER A 296 24.29 -7.30 1.21
N PHE A 297 23.35 -8.14 1.65
CA PHE A 297 22.21 -8.60 0.84
C PHE A 297 20.88 -8.54 1.64
N VAL A 298 19.72 -8.49 0.95
CA VAL A 298 18.41 -8.07 1.52
C VAL A 298 17.25 -9.07 1.29
N LEU A 299 16.70 -9.64 2.37
CA LEU A 299 15.62 -10.67 2.39
C LEU A 299 14.21 -10.05 2.28
N VAL A 300 13.27 -10.67 1.53
CA VAL A 300 11.98 -10.05 1.15
C VAL A 300 10.77 -11.03 1.16
N ILE A 301 9.74 -10.81 2.01
CA ILE A 301 8.59 -11.75 2.23
C ILE A 301 7.28 -11.03 2.70
N GLY A 302 6.06 -11.48 2.31
CA GLY A 302 4.74 -11.20 3.01
C GLY A 302 3.51 -10.83 2.13
N GLN A 303 2.29 -10.47 2.67
CA GLN A 303 1.02 -10.02 1.96
C GLN A 303 0.25 -8.70 2.41
N HIS A 304 -0.31 -7.91 1.45
CA HIS A 304 -0.90 -6.52 1.52
C HIS A 304 -2.31 -6.36 2.16
N SER A 305 -2.55 -5.30 2.97
CA SER A 305 -3.88 -4.98 3.59
C SER A 305 -4.63 -3.75 3.00
N LYS A 306 -3.96 -2.65 2.63
CA LYS A 306 -4.59 -1.33 2.33
C LYS A 306 -5.54 -1.25 1.13
N LEU A 307 -5.63 -2.27 0.28
CA LEU A 307 -6.61 -2.30 -0.82
C LEU A 307 -8.01 -2.77 -0.37
N ARG A 308 -8.16 -3.48 0.76
CA ARG A 308 -9.45 -4.11 1.13
C ARG A 308 -10.61 -3.14 1.40
N VAL A 309 -10.38 -1.91 1.88
CA VAL A 309 -11.47 -0.93 2.10
C VAL A 309 -11.90 -0.25 0.80
N LEU A 310 -10.95 0.11 -0.06
CA LEU A 310 -11.22 0.64 -1.40
C LEU A 310 -11.94 -0.42 -2.25
N LEU A 311 -11.45 -1.67 -2.17
CA LEU A 311 -12.07 -2.83 -2.82
C LEU A 311 -13.41 -3.18 -2.18
N ALA A 312 -13.65 -3.02 -0.88
CA ALA A 312 -14.96 -3.30 -0.27
C ALA A 312 -16.04 -2.27 -0.67
N ILE A 313 -15.68 -1.02 -0.91
CA ILE A 313 -16.60 0.01 -1.41
C ILE A 313 -16.88 -0.21 -2.92
N LEU A 314 -15.85 -0.58 -3.70
CA LEU A 314 -16.01 -0.96 -5.10
C LEU A 314 -16.77 -2.30 -5.26
N LEU A 315 -16.56 -3.28 -4.37
CA LEU A 315 -17.22 -4.59 -4.39
C LEU A 315 -18.66 -4.51 -3.90
N LYS A 316 -19.00 -3.74 -2.86
CA LYS A 316 -20.41 -3.52 -2.48
C LYS A 316 -21.24 -2.91 -3.60
N ASN A 317 -20.64 -2.07 -4.44
CA ASN A 317 -21.28 -1.56 -5.66
C ASN A 317 -21.18 -2.52 -6.87
N CYS A 318 -20.36 -3.58 -6.81
CA CYS A 318 -20.28 -4.65 -7.81
C CYS A 318 -21.05 -5.93 -7.41
N GLU A 319 -21.65 -6.02 -6.22
CA GLU A 319 -22.45 -7.19 -5.79
C GLU A 319 -23.74 -7.39 -6.62
N ASN A 320 -24.11 -6.40 -7.44
CA ASN A 320 -25.15 -6.55 -8.49
C ASN A 320 -24.63 -7.07 -9.85
N LEU A 321 -23.37 -7.50 -9.96
CA LEU A 321 -22.79 -8.07 -11.20
C LEU A 321 -22.61 -9.60 -11.16
N ALA A 322 -23.63 -10.29 -10.69
CA ALA A 322 -23.81 -11.73 -10.91
C ALA A 322 -24.22 -12.10 -12.36
N SER A 323 -23.79 -11.33 -13.38
CA SER A 323 -23.92 -11.69 -14.81
C SER A 323 -23.18 -10.76 -15.78
N ILE A 324 -21.90 -11.04 -16.09
CA ILE A 324 -21.32 -10.69 -17.41
C ILE A 324 -20.51 -11.90 -17.93
N PRO A 325 -20.78 -12.41 -19.15
CA PRO A 325 -20.07 -13.58 -19.71
C PRO A 325 -18.89 -13.20 -20.60
N SER A 326 -17.73 -13.83 -20.41
CA SER A 326 -16.79 -14.23 -21.48
C SER A 326 -15.57 -15.01 -20.97
N MET A 327 -15.79 -16.10 -20.24
CA MET A 327 -14.75 -17.13 -20.16
C MET A 327 -14.76 -17.94 -21.46
N SER A 328 -13.59 -18.30 -21.99
CA SER A 328 -13.43 -19.03 -23.26
C SER A 328 -13.93 -20.47 -23.17
N ALA A 329 -15.24 -20.63 -23.36
CA ALA A 329 -15.88 -21.90 -23.70
C ALA A 329 -15.67 -22.22 -25.18
N CYS A 330 -15.72 -23.52 -25.51
CA CYS A 330 -15.78 -23.97 -26.89
C CYS A 330 -17.03 -23.41 -27.58
N ALA A 331 -16.90 -22.99 -28.84
CA ALA A 331 -17.99 -22.44 -29.63
C ALA A 331 -18.97 -23.50 -30.18
N VAL A 332 -18.65 -24.79 -30.09
CA VAL A 332 -19.53 -25.89 -30.52
C VAL A 332 -20.64 -26.09 -29.47
N ALA A 333 -21.91 -26.06 -29.91
CA ALA A 333 -23.08 -25.95 -29.02
C ALA A 333 -23.20 -27.04 -27.94
N THR A 334 -22.85 -28.29 -28.26
CA THR A 334 -22.90 -29.44 -27.34
C THR A 334 -21.62 -29.63 -26.52
N CYS A 335 -20.57 -28.87 -26.79
CA CYS A 335 -19.26 -29.09 -26.17
C CYS A 335 -19.20 -28.53 -24.73
N PRO A 336 -18.94 -29.36 -23.70
CA PRO A 336 -18.89 -28.90 -22.31
C PRO A 336 -17.50 -28.34 -21.91
N ASN A 337 -16.59 -28.12 -22.86
CA ASN A 337 -15.22 -27.69 -22.62
C ASN A 337 -15.12 -26.17 -22.53
N TYR A 338 -14.52 -25.70 -21.45
CA TYR A 338 -14.11 -24.32 -21.25
C TYR A 338 -12.78 -24.29 -20.49
N HIS A 339 -11.99 -23.24 -20.71
CA HIS A 339 -10.57 -23.18 -20.34
C HIS A 339 -10.24 -23.63 -18.90
N ARG A 340 -11.11 -23.34 -17.92
CA ARG A 340 -10.91 -23.72 -16.51
C ARG A 340 -11.11 -25.22 -16.25
N LYS A 341 -11.99 -25.90 -16.99
CA LYS A 341 -12.28 -27.35 -16.89
C LYS A 341 -11.20 -28.21 -17.56
N THR A 342 -10.55 -27.67 -18.58
CA THR A 342 -9.57 -28.37 -19.42
C THR A 342 -8.12 -27.99 -19.14
N LYS A 343 -7.85 -27.09 -18.18
CA LYS A 343 -6.50 -26.72 -17.76
C LYS A 343 -5.71 -27.98 -17.34
N GLY A 344 -4.53 -28.18 -17.91
CA GLY A 344 -3.68 -29.36 -17.66
C GLY A 344 -4.05 -30.62 -18.47
N LYS A 345 -5.17 -30.65 -19.19
CA LYS A 345 -5.66 -31.86 -19.92
C LYS A 345 -5.25 -31.92 -21.39
N GLY A 346 -4.23 -31.16 -21.81
CA GLY A 346 -3.73 -31.14 -23.19
C GLY A 346 -4.64 -30.51 -24.26
N VAL A 347 -5.84 -30.05 -23.90
CA VAL A 347 -6.83 -29.45 -24.82
C VAL A 347 -6.46 -28.01 -25.17
N ILE A 348 -6.38 -27.71 -26.47
CA ILE A 348 -5.99 -26.39 -27.01
C ILE A 348 -7.23 -25.68 -27.58
N TYR A 349 -7.28 -24.34 -27.50
CA TYR A 349 -8.41 -23.53 -28.01
C TYR A 349 -7.99 -22.71 -29.24
N HIS A 350 -8.46 -23.11 -30.40
CA HIS A 350 -8.14 -22.50 -31.70
C HIS A 350 -9.00 -21.28 -31.99
N ILE A 351 -8.41 -20.30 -32.67
CA ILE A 351 -9.06 -19.06 -33.14
C ILE A 351 -9.78 -19.34 -34.47
N PHE A 352 -10.92 -18.69 -34.70
CA PHE A 352 -11.59 -18.76 -36.01
C PHE A 352 -10.66 -18.21 -37.13
N PRO A 353 -10.62 -18.83 -38.32
CA PRO A 353 -9.83 -18.35 -39.44
C PRO A 353 -10.18 -16.92 -39.85
N VAL A 354 -9.15 -16.16 -40.26
CA VAL A 354 -9.30 -14.79 -40.77
C VAL A 354 -10.01 -14.78 -42.13
N CYS A 355 -9.87 -15.84 -42.93
CA CYS A 355 -10.57 -15.99 -44.21
C CYS A 355 -12.11 -16.06 -44.01
N PRO A 356 -12.90 -15.12 -44.55
CA PRO A 356 -14.35 -15.06 -44.32
C PRO A 356 -15.09 -16.34 -44.70
N ASN A 357 -14.74 -16.96 -45.84
CA ASN A 357 -15.40 -18.17 -46.33
C ASN A 357 -15.19 -19.36 -45.39
N ARG A 358 -13.95 -19.56 -44.90
CA ARG A 358 -13.64 -20.65 -43.95
C ARG A 358 -14.19 -20.37 -42.55
N SER A 359 -14.25 -19.10 -42.15
CA SER A 359 -14.91 -18.67 -40.91
C SER A 359 -16.41 -18.99 -40.93
N LYS A 360 -17.11 -18.74 -42.04
CA LYS A 360 -18.51 -19.16 -42.24
C LYS A 360 -18.69 -20.69 -42.10
N ILE A 361 -17.78 -21.49 -42.65
CA ILE A 361 -17.81 -22.95 -42.50
C ILE A 361 -17.64 -23.36 -41.03
N TRP A 362 -16.70 -22.74 -40.30
CA TRP A 362 -16.52 -23.03 -38.87
C TRP A 362 -17.75 -22.64 -38.04
N ILE A 363 -18.41 -21.52 -38.35
CA ILE A 363 -19.67 -21.10 -37.70
C ILE A 363 -20.78 -22.13 -37.97
N SER A 364 -20.96 -22.58 -39.22
CA SER A 364 -22.02 -23.55 -39.56
C SER A 364 -21.85 -24.90 -38.88
N LYS A 365 -20.60 -25.33 -38.64
CA LYS A 365 -20.27 -26.54 -37.86
C LYS A 365 -20.48 -26.39 -36.35
N CYS A 366 -20.45 -25.16 -35.81
CA CYS A 366 -20.67 -24.92 -34.37
C CYS A 366 -22.12 -25.12 -33.93
N LYS A 367 -23.10 -24.96 -34.84
CA LYS A 367 -24.54 -25.19 -34.62
C LYS A 367 -25.12 -24.47 -33.37
N ARG A 368 -24.60 -23.28 -33.03
CA ARG A 368 -25.22 -22.39 -32.02
C ARG A 368 -26.33 -21.56 -32.65
N GLN A 369 -27.40 -21.35 -31.90
CA GLN A 369 -28.52 -20.47 -32.29
C GLN A 369 -28.18 -18.97 -32.10
N ASP A 370 -27.19 -18.64 -31.27
CA ASP A 370 -26.77 -17.26 -31.00
C ASP A 370 -25.56 -16.81 -31.84
N HIS A 371 -25.45 -15.50 -32.07
CA HIS A 371 -24.45 -14.92 -32.96
C HIS A 371 -23.01 -15.09 -32.45
N ILE A 372 -22.22 -15.93 -33.14
CA ILE A 372 -20.83 -16.21 -32.78
C ILE A 372 -19.91 -15.04 -33.16
N ASN A 373 -19.42 -14.31 -32.16
CA ASN A 373 -18.37 -13.31 -32.38
C ASN A 373 -17.00 -13.96 -32.62
N VAL A 374 -16.65 -14.13 -33.89
CA VAL A 374 -15.41 -14.81 -34.37
C VAL A 374 -14.11 -14.26 -33.77
N LYS A 375 -14.07 -13.01 -33.32
CA LYS A 375 -12.88 -12.40 -32.72
C LYS A 375 -12.55 -13.01 -31.35
N TYR A 376 -13.58 -13.37 -30.57
CA TYR A 376 -13.43 -13.84 -29.19
C TYR A 376 -13.82 -15.32 -29.01
N ALA A 377 -14.65 -15.88 -29.89
CA ALA A 377 -15.01 -17.29 -29.89
C ALA A 377 -13.81 -18.19 -30.21
N ARG A 378 -13.77 -19.40 -29.64
CA ARG A 378 -12.71 -20.39 -29.85
C ARG A 378 -13.30 -21.80 -30.00
N ILE A 379 -12.66 -22.68 -30.76
CA ILE A 379 -13.04 -24.10 -30.85
C ILE A 379 -11.93 -24.94 -30.22
N CYS A 380 -12.29 -25.89 -29.35
CA CYS A 380 -11.29 -26.74 -28.71
C CYS A 380 -10.74 -27.83 -29.66
N SER A 381 -9.54 -28.34 -29.37
CA SER A 381 -8.80 -29.32 -30.18
C SER A 381 -9.58 -30.60 -30.46
N ASP A 382 -10.51 -30.97 -29.57
CA ASP A 382 -11.29 -32.21 -29.58
C ASP A 382 -12.29 -32.32 -30.75
N HIS A 383 -12.42 -31.25 -31.55
CA HIS A 383 -13.23 -31.20 -32.77
C HIS A 383 -12.42 -31.33 -34.08
N PHE A 384 -11.10 -31.46 -33.98
CA PHE A 384 -10.18 -31.61 -35.11
C PHE A 384 -9.46 -32.97 -35.03
N ARG A 385 -9.21 -33.60 -36.17
CA ARG A 385 -8.47 -34.87 -36.24
C ARG A 385 -6.97 -34.62 -36.03
N PRO A 386 -6.19 -35.60 -35.53
CA PRO A 386 -4.73 -35.48 -35.49
C PRO A 386 -4.10 -35.18 -36.86
N SER A 387 -4.71 -35.67 -37.94
CA SER A 387 -4.35 -35.39 -39.35
C SER A 387 -4.51 -33.93 -39.78
N ASP A 388 -5.29 -33.14 -39.04
CA ASP A 388 -5.60 -31.73 -39.37
C ASP A 388 -4.51 -30.78 -38.88
N TYR A 389 -3.51 -31.29 -38.17
CA TYR A 389 -2.35 -30.55 -37.66
C TYR A 389 -1.14 -30.71 -38.59
N MET A 390 -0.24 -29.72 -38.57
CA MET A 390 1.04 -29.72 -39.27
C MET A 390 2.21 -29.68 -38.28
N ASP A 391 3.35 -30.28 -38.66
CA ASP A 391 4.57 -30.22 -37.85
C ASP A 391 5.20 -28.82 -37.93
N ASP A 392 5.58 -28.28 -36.77
CA ASP A 392 6.12 -26.94 -36.59
C ASP A 392 7.65 -26.96 -36.80
N MET A 393 8.03 -27.32 -38.03
CA MET A 393 9.42 -27.55 -38.43
C MET A 393 10.32 -26.33 -38.15
N LYS A 394 9.75 -25.12 -38.22
CA LYS A 394 10.45 -23.87 -37.91
C LYS A 394 10.85 -23.77 -36.44
N ASN A 395 9.93 -24.01 -35.50
CA ASN A 395 10.27 -23.96 -34.07
C ASN A 395 11.12 -25.18 -33.66
N ARG A 396 10.92 -26.34 -34.31
CA ARG A 396 11.76 -27.54 -34.15
C ARG A 396 13.24 -27.30 -34.50
N LEU A 397 13.52 -26.61 -35.62
CA LEU A 397 14.87 -26.26 -36.04
C LEU A 397 15.51 -25.14 -35.19
N LEU A 398 14.70 -24.31 -34.52
CA LEU A 398 15.16 -23.22 -33.66
C LEU A 398 15.26 -23.59 -32.17
N GLY A 399 15.04 -24.87 -31.81
CA GLY A 399 15.05 -25.31 -30.41
C GLY A 399 13.91 -24.74 -29.55
N LEU A 400 12.85 -24.23 -30.18
CA LEU A 400 11.70 -23.61 -29.52
C LEU A 400 10.55 -24.61 -29.33
N ASN A 401 9.76 -24.41 -28.27
CA ASN A 401 8.58 -25.23 -27.98
C ASN A 401 7.63 -25.31 -29.19
N GLN A 402 7.48 -26.51 -29.75
CA GLN A 402 6.61 -26.79 -30.89
C GLN A 402 5.15 -26.42 -30.60
N LYS A 403 4.50 -25.70 -31.53
CA LYS A 403 3.08 -25.36 -31.43
C LYS A 403 2.27 -26.29 -32.32
N LYS A 404 1.24 -26.93 -31.77
CA LYS A 404 0.26 -27.71 -32.56
C LYS A 404 -0.59 -26.77 -33.43
N MET A 405 -0.12 -26.51 -34.66
CA MET A 405 -0.78 -25.64 -35.63
C MET A 405 -1.72 -26.45 -36.53
N LEU A 406 -2.93 -25.94 -36.77
CA LEU A 406 -3.86 -26.50 -37.75
C LEU A 406 -3.44 -26.14 -39.17
N LYS A 407 -3.68 -27.05 -40.12
CA LYS A 407 -3.40 -26.83 -41.55
C LYS A 407 -4.28 -25.70 -42.14
N PRO A 408 -3.87 -25.08 -43.26
CA PRO A 408 -4.63 -24.01 -43.94
C PRO A 408 -6.01 -24.39 -44.50
N ASP A 409 -6.36 -25.67 -44.53
CA ASP A 409 -7.62 -26.24 -45.00
C ASP A 409 -8.51 -26.76 -43.85
N ALA A 410 -7.94 -27.38 -42.81
CA ALA A 410 -8.58 -27.96 -41.62
C ALA A 410 -9.91 -27.32 -41.17
N VAL A 411 -10.94 -28.12 -40.93
CA VAL A 411 -12.25 -27.68 -40.41
C VAL A 411 -12.69 -28.58 -39.26
N PRO A 412 -13.48 -28.07 -38.28
CA PRO A 412 -14.09 -28.91 -37.26
C PRO A 412 -14.88 -30.04 -37.94
N SER A 413 -14.52 -31.29 -37.64
CA SER A 413 -15.00 -32.49 -38.34
C SER A 413 -15.34 -33.65 -37.41
N VAL A 414 -15.06 -33.52 -36.11
CA VAL A 414 -15.27 -34.57 -35.08
C VAL A 414 -16.08 -34.00 -33.91
N ASN A 415 -16.83 -34.84 -33.21
CA ASN A 415 -17.58 -34.47 -32.00
C ASN A 415 -18.52 -33.26 -32.21
N LEU A 416 -19.18 -33.19 -33.36
CA LEU A 416 -20.15 -32.14 -33.69
C LEU A 416 -21.58 -32.56 -33.36
N PRO A 417 -22.52 -31.61 -33.16
CA PRO A 417 -23.93 -31.94 -32.98
C PRO A 417 -24.50 -32.63 -34.21
N LEU A 418 -25.25 -33.72 -33.99
CA LEU A 418 -26.02 -34.41 -35.04
C LEU A 418 -27.14 -33.49 -35.59
N GLN A 419 -27.57 -33.73 -36.82
CA GLN A 419 -28.62 -32.93 -37.46
C GLN A 419 -30.02 -33.49 -37.17
N ASP A 420 -30.91 -32.57 -36.83
CA ASP A 420 -32.37 -32.57 -36.85
C ASP A 420 -33.14 -33.87 -36.54
N ASN A 421 -33.91 -33.82 -35.46
CA ASN A 421 -35.38 -33.79 -35.57
C ASN A 421 -35.92 -32.86 -34.47
N GLY A 422 -37.01 -32.15 -34.75
CA GLY A 422 -37.45 -31.01 -33.94
C GLY A 422 -38.08 -31.40 -32.61
N GLU A 423 -37.48 -30.97 -31.50
CA GLU A 423 -38.12 -30.84 -30.19
C GLU A 423 -37.63 -29.57 -29.47
N ASP A 424 -38.54 -28.92 -28.75
CA ASP A 424 -38.38 -27.54 -28.27
C ASP A 424 -37.65 -27.47 -26.91
N ILE A 425 -36.35 -27.13 -26.94
CA ILE A 425 -35.48 -27.15 -25.75
C ILE A 425 -35.53 -25.82 -24.98
N SER A 426 -36.63 -25.62 -24.25
CA SER A 426 -36.78 -24.52 -23.26
C SER A 426 -35.99 -24.73 -21.94
N SER A 427 -35.26 -25.85 -21.81
CA SER A 427 -34.75 -26.40 -20.54
C SER A 427 -33.51 -25.72 -19.92
N ARG A 428 -33.19 -24.48 -20.30
CA ARG A 428 -32.14 -23.65 -19.65
C ARG A 428 -32.66 -22.47 -18.84
N SER A 429 -33.94 -22.11 -19.01
CA SER A 429 -34.59 -20.98 -18.31
C SER A 429 -34.95 -21.30 -16.87
N GLU A 430 -35.37 -22.55 -16.60
CA GLU A 430 -36.03 -22.90 -15.34
C GLU A 430 -35.06 -23.28 -14.21
N ARG A 431 -33.89 -23.88 -14.53
CA ARG A 431 -32.87 -24.26 -13.53
C ARG A 431 -32.29 -23.07 -12.74
N LYS A 432 -32.43 -21.83 -13.22
CA LYS A 432 -32.06 -20.63 -12.45
C LYS A 432 -33.09 -20.20 -11.40
N ARG A 433 -34.34 -20.67 -11.47
CA ARG A 433 -35.40 -20.29 -10.52
C ARG A 433 -35.54 -21.24 -9.31
N SER A 434 -35.15 -22.51 -9.41
CA SER A 434 -35.23 -23.44 -8.27
C SER A 434 -34.18 -23.18 -7.19
N ILE A 435 -32.91 -22.98 -7.59
CA ILE A 435 -31.78 -22.74 -6.68
C ILE A 435 -32.01 -21.48 -5.81
N LEU A 436 -32.66 -20.46 -6.39
CA LEU A 436 -33.03 -19.21 -5.72
C LEU A 436 -34.22 -19.37 -4.74
N ARG A 437 -35.01 -20.45 -4.85
CA ARG A 437 -36.05 -20.82 -3.87
C ARG A 437 -35.47 -21.59 -2.69
N GLU A 438 -34.58 -22.55 -2.93
CA GLU A 438 -33.96 -23.35 -1.85
C GLU A 438 -33.10 -22.50 -0.90
N ALA A 439 -32.32 -21.55 -1.45
CA ALA A 439 -31.53 -20.62 -0.64
C ALA A 439 -32.40 -19.71 0.27
N LYS A 440 -33.63 -19.38 -0.16
CA LYS A 440 -34.57 -18.56 0.62
C LYS A 440 -35.32 -19.33 1.71
N ILE A 441 -35.32 -20.66 1.66
CA ILE A 441 -35.96 -21.52 2.67
C ILE A 441 -35.00 -21.84 3.82
N ARG A 442 -33.69 -22.01 3.55
CA ARG A 442 -32.68 -22.32 4.58
C ARG A 442 -32.34 -21.18 5.55
N LEU A 443 -32.76 -19.94 5.28
CA LEU A 443 -32.46 -18.75 6.10
C LEU A 443 -33.64 -18.30 7.00
N LYS A 444 -34.64 -19.17 7.22
CA LYS A 444 -35.83 -18.85 8.03
C LYS A 444 -36.05 -19.74 9.26
N CYS A 445 -35.02 -20.49 9.66
CA CYS A 445 -35.06 -21.36 10.85
C CYS A 445 -33.94 -20.97 11.82
N LEU A 446 -34.25 -20.14 12.82
CA LEU A 446 -33.55 -20.01 14.11
C LEU A 446 -34.39 -19.13 15.06
N SER A 447 -34.57 -19.57 16.31
CA SER A 447 -35.41 -19.03 17.40
C SER A 447 -36.82 -19.69 17.55
N PRO A 448 -37.44 -19.73 18.76
CA PRO A 448 -37.48 -21.00 19.51
C PRO A 448 -38.86 -21.65 19.64
N LYS A 449 -38.85 -22.89 20.15
CA LYS A 449 -40.01 -23.79 20.35
C LYS A 449 -41.13 -23.17 21.20
N LYS A 450 -42.39 -23.45 20.82
CA LYS A 450 -43.52 -23.61 21.75
C LYS A 450 -44.29 -24.90 21.42
N VAL A 451 -44.96 -25.44 22.45
CA VAL A 451 -45.32 -26.85 22.59
C VAL A 451 -46.57 -27.25 21.80
N CYS A 452 -46.65 -28.53 21.43
CA CYS A 452 -47.80 -29.16 20.79
C CYS A 452 -48.86 -29.59 21.81
N GLU A 453 -50.14 -29.44 21.46
CA GLU A 453 -51.22 -30.31 21.96
C GLU A 453 -52.01 -30.85 20.75
N THR A 454 -52.58 -32.04 20.92
CA THR A 454 -53.03 -32.94 19.84
C THR A 454 -54.52 -32.78 19.47
N PRO A 455 -54.92 -33.11 18.22
CA PRO A 455 -56.30 -33.01 17.78
C PRO A 455 -57.09 -34.33 17.94
N SER A 456 -58.38 -34.23 18.26
CA SER A 456 -59.37 -35.27 17.96
C SER A 456 -60.79 -34.71 17.87
N MET A 457 -61.39 -34.77 16.68
CA MET A 457 -62.82 -35.02 16.47
C MET A 457 -62.91 -36.37 15.71
N GLU A 458 -64.02 -37.09 15.56
CA GLU A 458 -65.46 -36.78 15.72
C GLU A 458 -66.21 -37.92 16.50
N PRO A 459 -67.43 -38.39 16.16
CA PRO A 459 -68.58 -38.15 17.05
C PRO A 459 -69.37 -39.42 17.44
N PHE A 460 -70.22 -39.39 18.48
CA PHE A 460 -71.32 -40.38 18.58
C PHE A 460 -72.58 -39.86 19.29
N THR A 461 -73.68 -40.54 18.95
CA THR A 461 -75.10 -40.30 19.24
C THR A 461 -75.53 -40.56 20.69
N THR A 462 -76.65 -39.97 21.14
CA THR A 462 -77.88 -40.74 21.53
C THR A 462 -79.08 -39.82 21.89
N PRO A 463 -80.34 -40.31 21.88
CA PRO A 463 -81.57 -39.53 22.13
C PRO A 463 -82.28 -39.89 23.45
N THR A 464 -83.25 -39.07 23.89
CA THR A 464 -84.44 -39.56 24.64
C THR A 464 -85.64 -38.59 24.58
N ASN A 465 -86.85 -39.14 24.75
CA ASN A 465 -88.13 -38.44 24.76
C ASN A 465 -88.31 -37.48 25.95
N GLU A 466 -89.20 -36.49 25.79
CA GLU A 466 -90.38 -36.39 26.67
C GLU A 466 -91.58 -35.72 25.97
N LYS A 467 -92.80 -36.12 26.35
CA LYS A 467 -94.08 -35.58 25.85
C LYS A 467 -94.42 -34.29 26.62
N ILE A 468 -95.27 -33.41 26.08
CA ILE A 468 -96.47 -32.90 26.79
C ILE A 468 -97.38 -31.99 25.94
N CYS A 469 -98.69 -32.20 26.16
CA CYS A 469 -99.89 -31.37 25.97
C CYS A 469 -100.19 -30.61 24.66
N SER A 470 -101.37 -30.94 24.13
CA SER A 470 -102.18 -30.17 23.19
C SER A 470 -103.04 -29.10 23.89
N SER A 471 -102.59 -27.84 23.94
CA SER A 471 -103.49 -26.69 24.17
C SER A 471 -102.82 -25.36 23.78
N CYS A 472 -103.13 -24.81 22.59
CA CYS A 472 -102.89 -23.38 22.25
C CYS A 472 -103.48 -22.96 20.89
N PHE A 473 -104.77 -23.25 20.62
CA PHE A 473 -105.48 -22.62 19.49
C PHE A 473 -105.80 -21.16 19.81
N GLY A 474 -104.80 -20.29 19.62
CA GLY A 474 -104.88 -18.85 19.85
C GLY A 474 -103.59 -18.10 19.46
N THR A 475 -102.43 -18.76 19.60
CA THR A 475 -101.11 -18.15 19.38
C THR A 475 -100.54 -18.32 17.97
N GLN A 476 -101.31 -18.80 16.99
CA GLN A 476 -100.79 -18.98 15.62
C GLN A 476 -100.66 -17.66 14.82
N LYS A 477 -101.48 -16.64 15.11
CA LYS A 477 -101.49 -15.38 14.33
C LYS A 477 -100.38 -14.40 14.77
N GLU A 478 -100.14 -14.25 16.07
CA GLU A 478 -99.04 -13.44 16.59
C GLU A 478 -97.67 -14.09 16.33
N ASN A 479 -97.54 -15.42 16.47
CA ASN A 479 -96.30 -16.11 16.14
C ASN A 479 -95.95 -16.02 14.64
N ALA A 480 -96.93 -16.00 13.73
CA ALA A 480 -96.67 -15.77 12.32
C ALA A 480 -96.08 -14.37 12.06
N LEU A 481 -96.66 -13.33 12.68
CA LEU A 481 -96.18 -11.94 12.56
C LEU A 481 -94.78 -11.75 13.20
N LEU A 482 -94.54 -12.41 14.34
CA LEU A 482 -93.22 -12.45 14.98
C LEU A 482 -92.18 -13.17 14.11
N LEU A 483 -92.54 -14.28 13.46
CA LEU A 483 -91.63 -15.01 12.55
C LEU A 483 -91.33 -14.24 11.25
N GLU A 484 -92.22 -13.37 10.78
CA GLU A 484 -91.89 -12.41 9.71
C GLU A 484 -90.99 -11.28 10.22
N ARG A 485 -91.25 -10.75 11.42
CA ARG A 485 -90.42 -9.71 12.02
C ARG A 485 -89.00 -10.20 12.31
N ILE A 486 -88.84 -11.43 12.79
CA ILE A 486 -87.56 -12.11 12.99
C ILE A 486 -86.84 -12.25 11.64
N ARG A 487 -87.48 -12.83 10.61
CA ARG A 487 -86.86 -12.96 9.27
C ARG A 487 -86.46 -11.62 8.65
N PHE A 488 -87.22 -10.55 8.89
CA PHE A 488 -86.84 -9.20 8.47
C PHE A 488 -85.60 -8.69 9.22
N LEU A 489 -85.56 -8.84 10.55
CA LEU A 489 -84.42 -8.42 11.38
C LEU A 489 -83.16 -9.23 11.10
N GLU A 490 -83.27 -10.54 10.83
CA GLU A 490 -82.16 -11.39 10.40
C GLU A 490 -81.58 -10.93 9.06
N LYS A 491 -82.44 -10.50 8.12
CA LYS A 491 -82.02 -10.00 6.81
C LYS A 491 -81.29 -8.65 6.90
N GLU A 492 -81.77 -7.72 7.73
CA GLU A 492 -81.06 -6.47 8.00
C GLU A 492 -79.77 -6.69 8.83
N LEU A 493 -79.74 -7.68 9.72
CA LEU A 493 -78.54 -8.09 10.44
C LEU A 493 -77.46 -8.65 9.50
N GLU A 494 -77.82 -9.47 8.50
CA GLU A 494 -76.82 -9.99 7.55
C GLU A 494 -76.31 -8.90 6.59
N LYS A 495 -77.19 -8.02 6.13
CA LYS A 495 -76.81 -6.84 5.33
C LYS A 495 -75.84 -5.91 6.07
N THR A 496 -76.11 -5.60 7.34
CA THR A 496 -75.19 -4.80 8.17
C THR A 496 -73.87 -5.53 8.49
N LYS A 497 -73.88 -6.86 8.66
CA LYS A 497 -72.64 -7.66 8.75
C LYS A 497 -71.82 -7.60 7.45
N GLU A 498 -72.43 -7.66 6.28
CA GLU A 498 -71.72 -7.54 4.99
C GLU A 498 -71.09 -6.16 4.79
N GLU A 499 -71.83 -5.08 5.10
CA GLU A 499 -71.30 -3.71 5.08
C GLU A 499 -70.13 -3.54 6.07
N THR A 500 -70.24 -4.13 7.26
CA THR A 500 -69.16 -4.13 8.26
C THR A 500 -67.92 -4.88 7.75
N LYS A 501 -68.08 -6.07 7.15
CA LYS A 501 -66.99 -6.84 6.50
C LYS A 501 -66.35 -6.03 5.37
N LYS A 502 -67.14 -5.31 4.56
CA LYS A 502 -66.67 -4.45 3.45
C LYS A 502 -65.85 -3.26 3.97
N ASN A 503 -66.31 -2.61 5.03
CA ASN A 503 -65.60 -1.50 5.69
C ASN A 503 -64.31 -1.96 6.38
N GLN A 504 -64.30 -3.13 7.02
CA GLN A 504 -63.06 -3.74 7.56
C GLN A 504 -62.05 -4.03 6.45
N ARG A 505 -62.47 -4.64 5.33
CA ARG A 505 -61.61 -4.88 4.15
C ARG A 505 -61.01 -3.58 3.61
N LYS A 506 -61.79 -2.49 3.54
CA LYS A 506 -61.31 -1.15 3.13
C LYS A 506 -60.24 -0.60 4.09
N LYS A 507 -60.51 -0.58 5.40
CA LYS A 507 -59.53 -0.15 6.43
C LYS A 507 -58.24 -0.97 6.39
N ILE A 508 -58.32 -2.29 6.20
CA ILE A 508 -57.13 -3.17 6.07
C ILE A 508 -56.31 -2.80 4.82
N LYS A 509 -56.96 -2.48 3.69
CA LYS A 509 -56.28 -2.04 2.47
C LYS A 509 -55.58 -0.70 2.68
N GLU A 510 -56.25 0.27 3.32
CA GLU A 510 -55.67 1.59 3.65
C GLU A 510 -54.48 1.49 4.61
N MET A 511 -54.56 0.65 5.65
CA MET A 511 -53.44 0.40 6.56
C MET A 511 -52.24 -0.23 5.85
N LYS A 512 -52.47 -1.19 4.94
CA LYS A 512 -51.40 -1.77 4.12
C LYS A 512 -50.72 -0.73 3.22
N THR A 513 -51.50 0.13 2.57
CA THR A 513 -50.95 1.23 1.74
C THR A 513 -50.15 2.22 2.59
N LYS A 514 -50.66 2.65 3.75
CA LYS A 514 -49.93 3.55 4.68
C LYS A 514 -48.61 2.93 5.16
N ALA A 515 -48.60 1.64 5.52
CA ALA A 515 -47.38 0.93 5.91
C ALA A 515 -46.36 0.82 4.76
N GLN A 516 -46.83 0.67 3.52
CA GLN A 516 -45.96 0.63 2.35
C GLN A 516 -45.37 2.00 2.01
N ILE A 517 -46.15 3.09 2.11
CA ILE A 517 -45.66 4.47 1.98
C ILE A 517 -44.60 4.77 3.05
N ALA A 518 -44.84 4.38 4.31
CA ALA A 518 -43.88 4.58 5.39
C ALA A 518 -42.52 3.89 5.11
N ARG A 519 -42.53 2.66 4.59
CA ARG A 519 -41.30 1.96 4.15
C ARG A 519 -40.55 2.72 3.05
N ILE A 520 -41.26 3.16 2.00
CA ILE A 520 -40.68 3.91 0.88
C ILE A 520 -40.09 5.25 1.35
N LEU A 521 -40.71 5.93 2.33
CA LEU A 521 -40.17 7.15 2.93
C LEU A 521 -38.89 6.88 3.74
N THR A 522 -38.82 5.77 4.48
CA THR A 522 -37.60 5.35 5.20
C THR A 522 -36.47 5.02 4.22
N GLU A 523 -36.77 4.29 3.16
CA GLU A 523 -35.81 3.90 2.11
C GLU A 523 -35.27 5.12 1.36
N ASN A 524 -36.14 6.07 0.97
CA ASN A 524 -35.73 7.35 0.38
C ASN A 524 -34.84 8.18 1.33
N LYS A 525 -35.10 8.15 2.65
CA LYS A 525 -34.25 8.82 3.64
C LYS A 525 -32.86 8.16 3.74
N SER A 526 -32.78 6.84 3.61
CA SER A 526 -31.52 6.09 3.51
C SER A 526 -30.74 6.46 2.25
N LEU A 527 -31.38 6.40 1.08
CA LEU A 527 -30.76 6.72 -0.22
C LEU A 527 -30.24 8.16 -0.27
N LYS A 528 -30.99 9.14 0.26
CA LYS A 528 -30.50 10.54 0.39
C LYS A 528 -29.26 10.66 1.28
N SER A 529 -29.14 9.82 2.33
CA SER A 529 -27.94 9.75 3.16
C SER A 529 -26.75 9.18 2.39
N GLU A 530 -26.96 8.15 1.57
CA GLU A 530 -25.91 7.56 0.72
C GLU A 530 -25.44 8.52 -0.38
N VAL A 531 -26.35 9.20 -1.07
CA VAL A 531 -25.98 10.23 -2.07
C VAL A 531 -25.11 11.33 -1.43
N LYS A 532 -25.46 11.78 -0.22
CA LYS A 532 -24.67 12.78 0.53
C LYS A 532 -23.31 12.25 1.00
N LYS A 533 -23.15 10.93 1.20
CA LYS A 533 -21.84 10.30 1.45
C LYS A 533 -21.00 10.24 0.18
N LEU A 534 -21.60 9.85 -0.95
CA LEU A 534 -20.92 9.74 -2.24
C LEU A 534 -20.43 11.11 -2.74
N SER A 535 -21.23 12.17 -2.62
CA SER A 535 -20.80 13.52 -3.02
C SER A 535 -19.61 14.01 -2.20
N LYS A 536 -19.57 13.70 -0.89
CA LYS A 536 -18.43 14.04 -0.01
C LYS A 536 -17.17 13.21 -0.30
N ILE A 537 -17.34 11.99 -0.80
CA ILE A 537 -16.22 11.15 -1.29
C ILE A 537 -15.65 11.74 -2.58
N GLU A 538 -16.50 12.14 -3.54
CA GLU A 538 -16.08 12.79 -4.79
C GLU A 538 -15.30 14.10 -4.52
N GLU A 539 -15.77 14.91 -3.58
CA GLU A 539 -15.11 16.15 -3.14
C GLU A 539 -13.70 15.88 -2.59
N ASN A 540 -13.52 14.85 -1.77
CA ASN A 540 -12.19 14.45 -1.26
C ASN A 540 -11.24 14.00 -2.39
N PHE A 541 -11.75 13.35 -3.45
CA PHE A 541 -10.92 12.90 -4.57
C PHE A 541 -10.44 14.03 -5.48
N LYS A 542 -11.11 15.20 -5.54
CA LYS A 542 -10.71 16.36 -6.36
C LYS A 542 -9.34 16.92 -5.99
N ASN A 543 -8.88 16.70 -4.75
CA ASN A 543 -7.56 17.12 -4.29
C ASN A 543 -6.44 16.11 -4.62
N ILE A 544 -6.78 14.91 -5.10
CA ILE A 544 -5.85 13.78 -5.29
C ILE A 544 -5.76 13.37 -6.76
N LEU A 545 -6.90 13.33 -7.46
CA LEU A 545 -7.02 12.89 -8.85
C LEU A 545 -7.47 14.07 -9.73
N THR A 546 -7.09 14.05 -11.00
CA THR A 546 -7.59 15.03 -11.98
C THR A 546 -9.06 14.78 -12.32
N ALA A 547 -9.76 15.80 -12.83
CA ALA A 547 -11.14 15.63 -13.32
C ALA A 547 -11.24 14.52 -14.40
N THR A 548 -10.24 14.40 -15.27
CA THR A 548 -10.14 13.32 -16.27
C THR A 548 -10.12 11.93 -15.63
N GLN A 549 -9.37 11.78 -14.53
CA GLN A 549 -9.26 10.52 -13.77
C GLN A 549 -10.54 10.20 -13.01
N ILE A 550 -11.13 11.19 -12.34
CA ILE A 550 -12.38 11.05 -11.57
C ILE A 550 -13.51 10.58 -12.51
N ASN A 551 -13.67 11.25 -13.65
CA ASN A 551 -14.66 10.85 -14.66
C ASN A 551 -14.38 9.44 -15.20
N ALA A 552 -13.11 9.08 -15.44
CA ALA A 552 -12.76 7.74 -15.90
C ALA A 552 -13.10 6.63 -14.88
N VAL A 553 -12.98 6.90 -13.57
CA VAL A 553 -13.42 5.98 -12.50
C VAL A 553 -14.94 5.90 -12.43
N ILE A 554 -15.64 7.03 -12.42
CA ILE A 554 -17.11 7.11 -12.31
C ILE A 554 -17.79 6.42 -13.50
N GLU A 555 -17.31 6.68 -14.72
CA GLU A 555 -17.87 6.16 -15.97
C GLU A 555 -17.27 4.80 -16.38
N ASN A 556 -16.35 4.24 -15.58
CA ASN A 556 -15.62 3.00 -15.84
C ASN A 556 -15.02 2.92 -17.29
N LYS A 557 -14.41 4.03 -17.73
CA LYS A 557 -13.95 4.18 -19.13
C LYS A 557 -12.62 3.46 -19.38
N SER A 558 -12.67 2.41 -20.21
CA SER A 558 -11.49 1.65 -20.65
C SER A 558 -10.52 2.42 -21.57
N LYS A 559 -10.93 3.56 -22.13
CA LYS A 559 -10.11 4.46 -22.95
C LYS A 559 -10.28 5.89 -22.49
N ILE A 560 -9.16 6.55 -22.18
CA ILE A 560 -9.12 7.89 -21.59
C ILE A 560 -8.31 8.81 -22.52
N LYS A 561 -8.84 10.00 -22.81
CA LYS A 561 -8.15 11.05 -23.57
C LYS A 561 -7.42 11.97 -22.59
N TRP A 562 -6.12 11.73 -22.41
CA TRP A 562 -5.27 12.47 -21.48
C TRP A 562 -5.02 13.91 -21.94
N THR A 563 -5.13 14.85 -21.01
CA THR A 563 -4.75 16.26 -21.19
C THR A 563 -3.25 16.47 -20.94
N ALA A 564 -2.73 17.65 -21.25
CA ALA A 564 -1.34 18.00 -20.93
C ALA A 564 -1.09 18.10 -19.41
N GLU A 565 -2.08 18.58 -18.64
CA GLU A 565 -2.02 18.64 -17.18
C GLU A 565 -1.97 17.24 -16.56
N ASP A 566 -2.82 16.33 -17.05
CA ASP A 566 -2.76 14.92 -16.67
C ASP A 566 -1.34 14.40 -16.89
N ILE A 567 -0.84 14.47 -18.12
CA ILE A 567 0.48 13.92 -18.47
C ILE A 567 1.59 14.54 -17.61
N SER A 568 1.54 15.84 -17.32
CA SER A 568 2.51 16.51 -16.45
C SER A 568 2.53 15.91 -15.03
N ARG A 569 1.37 15.84 -14.35
CA ARG A 569 1.27 15.22 -13.00
C ARG A 569 1.73 13.76 -13.01
N HIS A 570 1.40 13.02 -14.05
CA HIS A 570 1.81 11.63 -14.23
C HIS A 570 3.31 11.47 -14.49
N LEU A 571 3.95 12.43 -15.18
CA LEU A 571 5.40 12.43 -15.39
C LEU A 571 6.18 12.70 -14.10
N ILE A 572 5.62 13.46 -13.14
CA ILE A 572 6.20 13.63 -11.80
C ILE A 572 6.21 12.28 -11.04
N ILE A 573 5.08 11.56 -11.02
CA ILE A 573 5.02 10.23 -10.37
C ILE A 573 5.98 9.25 -11.05
N ARG A 574 6.02 9.27 -12.40
CA ARG A 574 6.93 8.45 -13.23
C ARG A 574 8.41 8.76 -12.97
N SER A 575 8.79 10.03 -12.78
CA SER A 575 10.18 10.43 -12.58
C SER A 575 10.71 10.05 -11.19
N ILE A 576 9.84 9.99 -10.18
CA ILE A 576 10.15 9.43 -8.86
C ILE A 576 10.39 7.92 -8.95
N SER A 577 9.49 7.20 -9.65
CA SER A 577 9.58 5.74 -9.82
C SER A 577 8.73 5.21 -10.99
N TRP A 578 9.39 4.48 -11.92
CA TRP A 578 8.69 3.75 -12.98
C TRP A 578 7.87 2.56 -12.44
N ARG A 579 8.40 1.80 -11.48
CA ARG A 579 7.71 0.59 -10.99
C ARG A 579 6.51 0.94 -10.10
N ALA A 580 6.59 2.00 -9.30
CA ALA A 580 5.43 2.50 -8.55
C ALA A 580 4.33 3.00 -9.49
N TYR A 581 4.70 3.69 -10.57
CA TYR A 581 3.78 4.13 -11.61
C TYR A 581 3.07 2.94 -12.28
N GLU A 582 3.78 1.87 -12.66
CA GLU A 582 3.16 0.66 -13.20
C GLU A 582 2.31 -0.10 -12.16
N TYR A 583 2.73 -0.13 -10.89
CA TYR A 583 1.96 -0.75 -9.81
C TYR A 583 0.61 -0.05 -9.58
N TRP A 584 0.63 1.28 -9.48
CA TRP A 584 -0.59 2.10 -9.35
C TRP A 584 -1.54 1.91 -10.53
N ARG A 585 -0.98 1.85 -11.75
CA ARG A 585 -1.76 1.66 -12.98
C ARG A 585 -2.36 0.27 -13.11
N ASN A 586 -1.57 -0.77 -12.89
CA ASN A 586 -1.91 -2.14 -13.29
C ASN A 586 -2.45 -2.99 -12.13
N GLN A 587 -2.05 -2.71 -10.88
CA GLN A 587 -2.42 -3.52 -9.70
C GLN A 587 -3.43 -2.78 -8.80
N ILE A 588 -3.24 -1.48 -8.56
CA ILE A 588 -4.24 -0.66 -7.84
C ILE A 588 -5.41 -0.28 -8.77
N GLY A 589 -5.17 -0.24 -10.08
CA GLY A 589 -6.20 0.11 -11.08
C GLY A 589 -6.49 1.61 -11.16
N ILE A 590 -5.58 2.47 -10.68
CA ILE A 590 -5.72 3.92 -10.84
C ILE A 590 -5.64 4.23 -12.35
N PRO A 591 -6.54 5.06 -12.90
CA PRO A 591 -6.46 5.48 -14.30
C PRO A 591 -5.19 6.31 -14.54
N LEU A 592 -4.12 5.67 -15.00
CA LEU A 592 -2.87 6.31 -15.41
C LEU A 592 -2.56 6.04 -16.91
N PRO A 593 -1.97 7.01 -17.65
CA PRO A 593 -1.44 6.81 -18.99
C PRO A 593 -0.51 5.59 -19.11
N SER A 594 -0.52 4.91 -20.26
CA SER A 594 0.41 3.79 -20.53
C SER A 594 1.85 4.27 -20.80
N ALA A 595 2.82 3.35 -20.70
CA ALA A 595 4.21 3.59 -21.07
C ALA A 595 4.35 4.23 -22.46
N SER A 596 3.66 3.67 -23.46
CA SER A 596 3.68 4.16 -24.84
C SER A 596 3.03 5.53 -24.99
N THR A 597 1.96 5.82 -24.21
CA THR A 597 1.36 7.16 -24.17
C THR A 597 2.36 8.17 -23.62
N LEU A 598 2.99 7.89 -22.47
CA LEU A 598 4.00 8.79 -21.88
C LEU A 598 5.17 9.01 -22.85
N LYS A 599 5.75 7.94 -23.42
CA LYS A 599 6.84 8.05 -24.41
C LYS A 599 6.47 8.97 -25.58
N ARG A 600 5.26 8.83 -26.15
CA ARG A 600 4.75 9.68 -27.25
C ARG A 600 4.50 11.14 -26.86
N TRP A 601 4.29 11.43 -25.58
CA TRP A 601 4.22 12.82 -25.09
C TRP A 601 5.61 13.37 -24.77
N CYS A 602 6.51 12.57 -24.21
CA CYS A 602 7.91 12.94 -23.96
C CYS A 602 8.68 13.20 -25.25
N SER A 603 8.42 12.44 -26.33
CA SER A 603 9.08 12.62 -27.64
C SER A 603 8.72 13.92 -28.36
N LYS A 604 7.93 14.81 -27.73
CA LYS A 604 7.69 16.17 -28.19
C LYS A 604 8.70 17.19 -27.65
N PHE A 605 9.47 16.82 -26.63
CA PHE A 605 10.50 17.67 -26.02
C PHE A 605 11.85 17.33 -26.64
N SER A 606 12.58 18.35 -27.06
CA SER A 606 13.90 18.18 -27.68
C SER A 606 14.99 18.24 -26.61
N CYS A 607 15.76 17.17 -26.45
CA CYS A 607 16.89 17.09 -25.52
C CYS A 607 18.17 16.74 -26.30
N ARG A 608 18.47 17.55 -27.32
CA ARG A 608 19.65 17.40 -28.19
C ARG A 608 20.89 18.05 -27.55
N PRO A 609 22.11 17.55 -27.84
CA PRO A 609 23.34 18.20 -27.42
C PRO A 609 23.44 19.63 -27.95
N GLY A 610 24.13 20.49 -27.19
CA GLY A 610 24.16 21.93 -27.35
C GLY A 610 23.28 22.65 -26.33
N MET A 611 22.65 23.74 -26.77
CA MET A 611 21.80 24.60 -25.92
C MET A 611 20.41 24.00 -25.72
N LEU A 612 19.94 23.95 -24.48
CA LEU A 612 18.62 23.43 -24.12
C LEU A 612 17.53 24.49 -24.34
N LEU A 613 17.20 24.75 -25.61
CA LEU A 613 16.27 25.81 -26.03
C LEU A 613 14.89 25.69 -25.40
N ASP A 614 14.35 24.47 -25.25
CA ASP A 614 13.06 24.23 -24.58
C ASP A 614 13.10 24.65 -23.11
N VAL A 615 14.20 24.37 -22.40
CA VAL A 615 14.40 24.78 -21.01
C VAL A 615 14.52 26.30 -20.92
N LEU A 616 15.31 26.91 -21.80
CA LEU A 616 15.45 28.37 -21.87
C LEU A 616 14.13 29.09 -22.16
N LEU A 617 13.26 28.52 -23.00
CA LEU A 617 11.92 29.06 -23.27
C LEU A 617 11.00 28.97 -22.05
N VAL A 618 11.06 27.88 -21.29
CA VAL A 618 10.35 27.75 -20.00
C VAL A 618 10.87 28.78 -19.01
N MET A 619 12.21 28.91 -18.86
CA MET A 619 12.82 29.89 -17.98
C MET A 619 12.43 31.33 -18.37
N GLN A 620 12.46 31.67 -19.67
CA GLN A 620 12.00 32.98 -20.15
C GLN A 620 10.58 33.28 -19.65
N LYS A 621 9.64 32.34 -19.80
CA LYS A 621 8.25 32.52 -19.33
C LYS A 621 8.14 32.58 -17.81
N THR A 622 8.95 31.82 -17.07
CA THR A 622 8.95 31.80 -15.60
C THR A 622 9.51 33.09 -15.00
N PHE A 623 10.53 33.69 -15.64
CA PHE A 623 11.28 34.82 -15.10
C PHE A 623 10.97 36.18 -15.73
N HIS A 624 10.22 36.24 -16.83
CA HIS A 624 9.84 37.50 -17.49
C HIS A 624 9.07 38.47 -16.57
N SER A 625 8.17 37.95 -15.73
CA SER A 625 7.40 38.75 -14.76
C SER A 625 8.06 38.88 -13.39
N LYS A 626 9.32 38.44 -13.23
CA LYS A 626 10.04 38.46 -11.95
C LYS A 626 10.92 39.70 -11.78
N PRO A 627 11.12 40.20 -10.55
CA PRO A 627 12.07 41.27 -10.26
C PRO A 627 13.49 40.91 -10.71
N GLU A 628 14.31 41.92 -11.01
CA GLU A 628 15.69 41.73 -11.48
C GLU A 628 16.50 40.82 -10.54
N ALA A 629 16.37 41.02 -9.21
CA ALA A 629 17.07 40.22 -8.20
C ALA A 629 16.82 38.69 -8.32
N GLU A 630 15.60 38.26 -8.70
CA GLU A 630 15.29 36.83 -8.91
C GLU A 630 15.83 36.29 -10.25
N ARG A 631 16.09 37.19 -11.21
CA ARG A 631 16.63 36.88 -12.55
C ARG A 631 18.16 36.78 -12.56
N VAL A 632 18.83 37.22 -11.49
CA VAL A 632 20.28 37.10 -11.30
C VAL A 632 20.68 35.65 -11.00
N CYS A 633 21.64 35.14 -11.78
CA CYS A 633 22.12 33.77 -11.70
C CYS A 633 23.65 33.67 -11.84
N ILE A 634 24.17 32.50 -11.47
CA ILE A 634 25.52 32.03 -11.76
C ILE A 634 25.47 30.85 -12.74
N LEU A 635 26.54 30.64 -13.51
CA LEU A 635 26.73 29.44 -14.32
C LEU A 635 27.75 28.53 -13.64
N SER A 636 27.34 27.33 -13.21
CA SER A 636 28.27 26.30 -12.73
C SER A 636 28.41 25.21 -13.78
N PHE A 637 29.64 24.85 -14.16
CA PHE A 637 29.89 23.83 -15.17
C PHE A 637 31.00 22.83 -14.79
N ASP A 638 30.83 21.60 -15.24
CA ASP A 638 31.65 20.45 -14.86
C ASP A 638 31.65 19.38 -15.99
N GLU A 639 32.68 18.55 -16.04
CA GLU A 639 32.84 17.44 -16.98
C GLU A 639 32.52 16.09 -16.30
N MET A 640 31.47 15.41 -16.74
CA MET A 640 31.07 14.10 -16.22
C MET A 640 31.55 12.97 -17.13
N HIS A 641 32.37 12.05 -16.60
CA HIS A 641 32.74 10.81 -17.31
C HIS A 641 31.53 9.90 -17.55
N ILE A 642 31.49 9.27 -18.74
CA ILE A 642 30.43 8.34 -19.17
C ILE A 642 31.01 7.06 -19.78
N ASP A 643 30.20 5.99 -19.82
CA ASP A 643 30.54 4.75 -20.51
C ASP A 643 30.74 5.00 -22.02
N ARG A 644 31.87 4.55 -22.58
CA ARG A 644 32.22 4.66 -24.01
C ARG A 644 31.43 3.66 -24.88
N LYS A 645 30.11 3.78 -24.88
CA LYS A 645 29.17 2.95 -25.64
C LYS A 645 28.68 3.67 -26.89
N ILE A 646 28.46 2.91 -27.94
CA ILE A 646 27.75 3.36 -29.15
C ILE A 646 26.27 3.09 -28.95
N CYS A 647 25.43 4.08 -29.23
CA CYS A 647 23.97 4.01 -29.14
C CYS A 647 23.36 4.40 -30.48
N TYR A 648 22.28 3.75 -30.90
CA TYR A 648 21.52 4.15 -32.09
C TYR A 648 20.20 4.80 -31.66
N ASP A 649 19.98 6.04 -32.11
CA ASP A 649 18.76 6.80 -31.91
C ASP A 649 17.82 6.60 -33.10
N VAL A 650 16.85 5.71 -32.90
CA VAL A 650 15.80 5.36 -33.87
C VAL A 650 14.92 6.55 -34.26
N SER A 651 14.86 7.62 -33.45
CA SER A 651 13.94 8.74 -33.71
C SER A 651 14.51 9.79 -34.68
N GLU A 652 15.83 9.91 -34.75
CA GLU A 652 16.55 10.84 -35.63
C GLU A 652 17.44 10.10 -36.65
N ASP A 653 17.38 8.76 -36.68
CA ASP A 653 18.19 7.87 -37.54
C ASP A 653 19.70 8.18 -37.47
N GLN A 654 20.23 8.24 -36.24
CA GLN A 654 21.62 8.63 -35.98
C GLN A 654 22.34 7.68 -35.02
N ILE A 655 23.64 7.53 -35.22
CA ILE A 655 24.55 6.81 -34.32
C ILE A 655 25.22 7.84 -33.40
N LEU A 656 25.15 7.61 -32.09
CA LEU A 656 25.73 8.44 -31.04
C LEU A 656 26.89 7.70 -30.36
N GLY A 657 28.00 8.41 -30.16
CA GLY A 657 29.20 7.89 -29.51
C GLY A 657 30.15 7.12 -30.43
N PRO A 658 31.23 6.52 -29.89
CA PRO A 658 31.49 6.35 -28.46
C PRO A 658 32.10 7.59 -27.81
N PHE A 659 31.35 8.21 -26.88
CA PHE A 659 31.81 9.40 -26.15
C PHE A 659 32.39 9.05 -24.78
N SER A 660 33.29 9.87 -24.24
CA SER A 660 33.98 9.62 -22.95
C SER A 660 33.55 10.53 -21.80
N LYS A 661 33.09 11.74 -22.11
CA LYS A 661 32.70 12.80 -21.19
C LYS A 661 31.44 13.53 -21.68
N VAL A 662 30.73 14.15 -20.74
CA VAL A 662 29.67 15.12 -20.98
C VAL A 662 30.02 16.41 -20.24
N GLN A 663 30.19 17.49 -20.98
CA GLN A 663 30.24 18.84 -20.40
C GLN A 663 28.81 19.29 -20.11
N LEU A 664 28.53 19.65 -18.86
CA LEU A 664 27.23 20.15 -18.42
C LEU A 664 27.37 21.59 -17.90
N VAL A 665 26.42 22.46 -18.23
CA VAL A 665 26.30 23.81 -17.63
C VAL A 665 24.93 23.94 -16.98
N LEU A 666 24.95 24.35 -15.71
CA LEU A 666 23.76 24.65 -14.91
C LEU A 666 23.71 26.16 -14.64
N ALA A 667 22.57 26.79 -14.92
CA ALA A 667 22.25 28.11 -14.38
C ALA A 667 21.61 27.94 -13.00
N ARG A 668 22.03 28.75 -12.02
CA ARG A 668 21.52 28.72 -10.64
C ARG A 668 21.22 30.14 -10.17
N GLY A 669 20.03 30.37 -9.61
CA GLY A 669 19.66 31.65 -9.02
C GLY A 669 20.52 31.99 -7.80
N ILE A 670 20.89 33.27 -7.66
CA ILE A 670 21.63 33.76 -6.46
C ILE A 670 20.64 34.05 -5.33
N MET A 671 19.68 34.94 -5.59
CA MET A 671 18.69 35.37 -4.57
C MET A 671 17.49 34.43 -4.48
N ALA A 672 17.25 33.60 -5.49
CA ALA A 672 16.12 32.68 -5.56
C ALA A 672 16.58 31.23 -5.70
N GLY A 673 15.97 30.32 -4.93
CA GLY A 673 16.38 28.92 -4.77
C GLY A 673 16.06 28.01 -5.97
N TRP A 674 16.57 28.32 -7.16
CA TRP A 674 16.37 27.53 -8.38
C TRP A 674 17.69 27.13 -9.05
N LYS A 675 17.65 26.04 -9.82
CA LYS A 675 18.75 25.57 -10.69
C LYS A 675 18.17 24.85 -11.92
N GLN A 676 18.75 25.05 -13.09
CA GLN A 676 18.36 24.37 -14.32
C GLN A 676 19.57 24.08 -15.23
N PRO A 677 19.61 22.93 -15.92
CA PRO A 677 20.58 22.72 -17.00
C PRO A 677 20.23 23.60 -18.20
N VAL A 678 21.24 24.25 -18.78
CA VAL A 678 21.07 25.20 -19.90
C VAL A 678 21.85 24.78 -21.15
N PHE A 679 22.93 24.01 -20.97
CA PHE A 679 23.74 23.43 -22.04
C PHE A 679 24.26 22.06 -21.62
N PHE A 680 24.33 21.11 -22.55
CA PHE A 680 25.17 19.93 -22.40
C PHE A 680 25.77 19.53 -23.74
N ASN A 681 27.00 19.01 -23.79
CA ASN A 681 27.54 18.39 -25.00
C ASN A 681 28.52 17.26 -24.70
N PHE A 682 28.73 16.36 -25.66
CA PHE A 682 29.65 15.24 -25.55
C PHE A 682 31.08 15.64 -25.91
N ASP A 683 32.08 15.12 -25.18
CA ASP A 683 33.52 15.28 -25.41
C ASP A 683 33.96 16.72 -25.83
N THR A 684 33.29 17.72 -25.25
CA THR A 684 33.46 19.15 -25.58
C THR A 684 34.02 19.89 -24.37
N THR A 685 35.24 20.41 -24.46
CA THR A 685 35.81 21.25 -23.39
C THR A 685 35.20 22.66 -23.42
N MET A 686 35.04 23.28 -22.25
CA MET A 686 34.56 24.67 -22.14
C MET A 686 35.63 25.67 -22.61
N THR A 687 35.35 26.38 -23.71
CA THR A 687 36.20 27.46 -24.27
C THR A 687 35.58 28.84 -24.03
N LYS A 688 36.38 29.92 -24.12
CA LYS A 688 35.90 31.31 -24.00
C LYS A 688 34.75 31.61 -24.97
N HIS A 689 34.88 31.17 -26.22
CA HIS A 689 33.83 31.34 -27.24
C HIS A 689 32.52 30.64 -26.84
N LEU A 690 32.61 29.36 -26.44
CA LEU A 690 31.43 28.58 -26.04
C LEU A 690 30.74 29.18 -24.80
N LEU A 691 31.52 29.57 -23.80
CA LEU A 691 31.01 30.23 -22.60
C LEU A 691 30.28 31.54 -22.96
N TYR A 692 30.84 32.35 -23.86
CA TYR A 692 30.26 33.61 -24.30
C TYR A 692 28.94 33.40 -25.07
N GLU A 693 28.85 32.38 -25.92
CA GLU A 693 27.58 32.00 -26.55
C GLU A 693 26.50 31.58 -25.55
N ILE A 694 26.88 30.77 -24.55
CA ILE A 694 25.96 30.29 -23.51
C ILE A 694 25.43 31.47 -22.71
N ILE A 695 26.31 32.38 -22.27
CA ILE A 695 25.94 33.62 -21.57
C ILE A 695 24.99 34.46 -22.43
N LYS A 696 25.34 34.73 -23.70
CA LYS A 696 24.50 35.49 -24.64
C LYS A 696 23.09 34.91 -24.75
N LYS A 697 22.96 33.60 -25.00
CA LYS A 697 21.66 32.92 -25.18
C LYS A 697 20.83 32.85 -23.89
N ILE A 698 21.44 32.99 -22.72
CA ILE A 698 20.77 33.10 -21.42
C ILE A 698 20.29 34.54 -21.17
N GLU A 699 21.11 35.55 -21.50
CA GLU A 699 20.77 36.97 -21.36
C GLU A 699 19.65 37.39 -22.35
N GLU A 700 19.66 36.87 -23.58
CA GLU A 700 18.57 37.02 -24.57
C GLU A 700 17.19 36.52 -24.06
N LYS A 701 17.18 35.69 -23.01
CA LYS A 701 15.98 35.17 -22.36
C LYS A 701 15.62 35.92 -21.07
N GLY A 702 16.34 37.01 -20.77
CA GLY A 702 16.09 37.91 -19.67
C GLY A 702 16.74 37.52 -18.35
N LEU A 703 17.55 36.46 -18.30
CA LEU A 703 18.35 36.12 -17.12
C LEU A 703 19.63 36.95 -17.09
N ILE A 704 20.22 37.11 -15.90
CA ILE A 704 21.40 37.98 -15.71
C ILE A 704 22.53 37.16 -15.09
N VAL A 705 23.58 36.89 -15.87
CA VAL A 705 24.74 36.10 -15.44
C VAL A 705 25.75 36.99 -14.72
N LYS A 706 25.85 36.88 -13.39
CA LYS A 706 26.81 37.68 -12.58
C LYS A 706 28.13 36.98 -12.32
N ALA A 707 28.16 35.65 -12.32
CA ALA A 707 29.38 34.89 -12.10
C ALA A 707 29.38 33.51 -12.77
N ILE A 708 30.58 32.94 -12.90
CA ILE A 708 30.81 31.54 -13.29
C ILE A 708 31.50 30.78 -12.16
N VAL A 709 31.24 29.47 -12.06
CA VAL A 709 31.89 28.55 -11.14
C VAL A 709 32.38 27.33 -11.91
N SER A 710 33.65 26.98 -11.76
CA SER A 710 34.27 25.89 -12.52
C SER A 710 35.24 25.07 -11.66
N ASP A 711 35.42 23.79 -11.99
CA ASP A 711 36.48 22.97 -11.37
C ASP A 711 37.88 23.34 -11.91
N LEU A 712 38.90 23.13 -11.08
CA LEU A 712 40.29 23.53 -11.31
C LEU A 712 41.01 22.63 -12.34
N ALA A 713 40.68 21.34 -12.39
CA ALA A 713 41.44 20.37 -13.19
C ALA A 713 41.25 20.53 -14.71
N GLY A 714 40.05 20.93 -15.15
CA GLY A 714 39.73 21.12 -16.58
C GLY A 714 39.73 22.58 -17.06
N SER A 715 39.63 23.56 -16.16
CA SER A 715 39.37 24.96 -16.54
C SER A 715 40.61 25.85 -16.65
N SER A 716 41.81 25.31 -16.42
CA SER A 716 43.06 26.07 -16.43
C SER A 716 43.34 26.76 -17.78
N THR A 717 42.93 26.16 -18.90
CA THR A 717 43.01 26.76 -20.24
C THR A 717 41.98 27.89 -20.41
N LEU A 718 40.73 27.67 -20.00
CA LEU A 718 39.66 28.67 -20.03
C LEU A 718 40.00 29.90 -19.19
N TRP A 719 40.56 29.71 -18.00
CA TRP A 719 40.95 30.81 -17.11
C TRP A 719 42.08 31.65 -17.72
N LYS A 720 43.04 31.03 -18.43
CA LYS A 720 44.05 31.75 -19.22
C LYS A 720 43.44 32.52 -20.38
N GLU A 721 42.51 31.92 -21.14
CA GLU A 721 41.79 32.62 -22.22
C GLU A 721 40.97 33.81 -21.71
N LEU A 722 40.43 33.73 -20.49
CA LEU A 722 39.65 34.79 -19.83
C LEU A 722 40.51 35.80 -19.04
N GLU A 723 41.84 35.69 -19.06
CA GLU A 723 42.77 36.56 -18.34
C GLU A 723 42.53 36.61 -16.82
N ILE A 724 42.12 35.46 -16.26
CA ILE A 724 41.86 35.28 -14.83
C ILE A 724 43.16 34.91 -14.12
N THR A 725 43.52 35.70 -13.10
CA THR A 725 44.73 35.56 -12.29
C THR A 725 44.39 35.62 -10.79
N SER A 726 45.40 35.51 -9.92
CA SER A 726 45.26 35.75 -8.48
C SER A 726 44.83 37.17 -8.13
N GLU A 727 45.11 38.14 -9.00
CA GLU A 727 44.82 39.57 -8.81
C GLU A 727 43.57 40.01 -9.57
N ASN A 728 43.24 39.35 -10.68
CA ASN A 728 42.04 39.60 -11.48
C ASN A 728 41.14 38.37 -11.57
N ASN A 729 40.01 38.37 -10.85
CA ASN A 729 38.98 37.34 -10.94
C ASN A 729 37.76 37.77 -11.77
N ILE A 730 37.91 38.76 -12.65
CA ILE A 730 36.83 39.34 -13.44
C ILE A 730 37.15 39.29 -14.94
N PHE A 731 36.17 38.90 -15.74
CA PHE A 731 36.18 39.10 -17.19
C PHE A 731 34.98 39.95 -17.64
N ILE A 732 35.07 40.50 -18.85
CA ILE A 732 34.08 41.42 -19.39
C ILE A 732 33.03 40.66 -20.22
N HIS A 733 31.75 40.91 -19.96
CA HIS A 733 30.63 40.31 -20.68
C HIS A 733 30.67 40.67 -22.18
N PRO A 734 30.49 39.70 -23.09
CA PRO A 734 30.77 39.84 -24.53
C PRO A 734 29.97 40.91 -25.29
N LEU A 735 28.86 41.42 -24.74
CA LEU A 735 27.94 42.31 -25.46
C LEU A 735 27.60 43.65 -24.78
N ASN A 736 27.93 43.83 -23.49
CA ASN A 736 27.43 44.97 -22.70
C ASN A 736 28.44 45.51 -21.68
N CYS A 737 29.72 45.12 -21.82
CA CYS A 737 30.83 45.54 -20.97
C CYS A 737 30.67 45.30 -19.46
N ARG A 738 29.66 44.52 -19.02
CA ARG A 738 29.41 44.24 -17.61
C ARG A 738 30.46 43.26 -17.06
N LYS A 739 30.95 43.52 -15.86
CA LYS A 739 31.85 42.61 -15.13
C LYS A 739 31.13 41.29 -14.78
N ILE A 740 31.78 40.16 -15.06
CA ILE A 740 31.39 38.81 -14.64
C ILE A 740 32.52 38.23 -13.78
N TRP A 741 32.18 37.68 -12.62
CA TRP A 741 33.16 37.12 -11.67
C TRP A 741 33.43 35.65 -11.96
N ALA A 742 34.69 35.22 -11.86
CA ALA A 742 35.10 33.82 -11.95
C ALA A 742 35.43 33.27 -10.55
N PHE A 743 34.87 32.11 -10.22
CA PHE A 743 35.14 31.40 -8.97
C PHE A 743 35.58 29.95 -9.25
N ALA A 744 36.58 29.47 -8.50
CA ALA A 744 36.86 28.04 -8.42
C ALA A 744 35.86 27.37 -7.46
N ASP A 745 35.55 26.09 -7.67
CA ASP A 745 34.69 25.33 -6.75
C ASP A 745 35.35 25.16 -5.35
N PRO A 746 34.81 25.75 -4.27
CA PRO A 746 35.49 25.75 -2.97
C PRO A 746 35.69 24.35 -2.35
N PRO A 747 34.75 23.38 -2.47
CA PRO A 747 34.99 22.00 -2.08
C PRO A 747 36.17 21.33 -2.79
N HIS A 748 36.43 21.64 -4.07
CA HIS A 748 37.64 21.14 -4.75
C HIS A 748 38.91 21.77 -4.18
N TYR A 749 38.91 23.08 -3.93
CA TYR A 749 40.02 23.77 -3.28
C TYR A 749 40.35 23.19 -1.89
N LEU A 750 39.34 22.96 -1.04
CA LEU A 750 39.52 22.37 0.29
C LEU A 750 40.01 20.92 0.25
N LYS A 751 39.57 20.12 -0.74
CA LYS A 751 40.11 18.76 -0.95
C LYS A 751 41.59 18.80 -1.33
N LEU A 752 41.99 19.71 -2.21
CA LEU A 752 43.39 19.87 -2.63
C LEU A 752 44.27 20.36 -1.48
N LEU A 753 43.83 21.38 -0.74
CA LEU A 753 44.53 21.88 0.46
C LEU A 753 44.73 20.78 1.50
N ARG A 754 43.69 19.99 1.78
CA ARG A 754 43.77 18.83 2.68
C ARG A 754 44.74 17.76 2.17
N ASN A 755 44.71 17.45 0.87
CA ASN A 755 45.64 16.46 0.30
C ASN A 755 47.09 16.94 0.43
N HIS A 756 47.38 18.18 0.01
CA HIS A 756 48.71 18.77 0.15
C HIS A 756 49.19 18.75 1.62
N PHE A 757 48.32 19.16 2.56
CA PHE A 757 48.62 19.09 3.98
C PHE A 757 48.92 17.65 4.50
N LEU A 758 48.29 16.63 3.94
CA LEU A 758 48.55 15.22 4.29
C LEU A 758 49.81 14.66 3.60
N ASP A 759 50.11 15.12 2.38
CA ASP A 759 51.16 14.59 1.51
C ASP A 759 52.53 15.25 1.79
N THR A 760 52.55 16.56 2.09
CA THR A 760 53.78 17.36 2.32
C THR A 760 53.81 18.14 3.64
N GLY A 761 52.65 18.41 4.25
CA GLY A 761 52.54 19.22 5.46
C GLY A 761 52.22 20.70 5.19
N TRP A 762 52.71 21.61 6.03
CA TRP A 762 52.49 23.07 5.92
C TRP A 762 53.66 23.82 5.26
N PHE A 763 54.41 23.20 4.34
CA PHE A 763 55.53 23.82 3.63
C PHE A 763 55.55 23.42 2.15
#